data_AF-A0A975DSG1-F1
#
_entry.id   AF-A0A975DSG1-F1
#
_cell.length_a   1.000
_cell.length_b   1.000
_cell.length_c   1.000
_cell.angle_alpha   90.00
_cell.angle_beta   90.00
_cell.angle_gamma   90.00
#
_symmetry.space_group_name_H-M   'P 1'
#
loop_
_entity.id
_entity.type
_entity.pdbx_description
1 polymer ?
#
loop_
_entity_poly.entity_id
_entity_poly.type
_entity_poly.pdbx_seq_one_letter_code
_entity_poly.pdbx_strand_id
1 'polypeptide(L)'
;MRSLTPLAAIPVPEPAPQERYAITLLDRSFEFDGLKALLGAADHSKAGDRNAGLAAGDDVTREAARSLLSSLTLQHLYDRPLTDASGRVDDVMRVNYDIDLAVFASIAPLTLGAFKDHLLRAPAREVRRLGGALTGVMAAALAKIMDVHELVLVAKKAKRAARARTLVGAAGTLSSRLQPNHPTDDLSAVAALIYTGLSMGTGDALIGINPAVDTLENVSALLTQADAIRRETGAPTQVCVLSHVKTQMAALKRGAPVDIMFQSLAGTERTLTEEFDVTVALLDDAYGLMAAQGPLGPDCQFMYFETGQGSELTYGKHDGLDMTTCEALCYGLARRYDPFMVNNVTGFIGPETHRDNFEMILANLQDHFMGKLLGLPMGMAPCYTLHSQITMEGQQVATQLLTAAGANFFMDVYLSTDRMLAYFDTSGHDDQTLREVHGLAPAADYLAWGLEKGIFAREEDGTVARGPRWGDPTLFCPDAEAFAGLLARTPAMPGFDNAGPRPADRVSRTIRANLAIAREAIYADLDPARLGGIPFRRIASRAQDRDAHLSHPDIGADLDAAALAALAAECRDVQVVVSDGLSAEAVHANVPHLLPGLLDRLAAAGASLGDPLLLPFGRVKVSEPVGDALQARLVITLIGERPGGDAQASRSLSAYLAFRIADEDTRARAAAYSGNPNIRYEYTVISNIHEGGLPPGEAGRIIAEKALQILSMQAAGNRLESALRQEAA
;
A
#
# COMPACT_ATOMS: atom_id res chain seq x y z
N MET A 1 0.81 -29.06 1.08
CA MET A 1 1.05 -28.14 -0.05
C MET A 1 0.00 -28.33 -1.13
N ARG A 2 -0.55 -27.23 -1.68
CA ARG A 2 -1.53 -27.27 -2.78
C ARG A 2 -0.83 -27.48 -4.12
N SER A 3 -1.37 -28.36 -4.96
CA SER A 3 -0.95 -28.48 -6.37
C SER A 3 -1.58 -27.34 -7.16
N LEU A 4 -0.78 -26.64 -7.96
CA LEU A 4 -1.25 -25.54 -8.80
C LEU A 4 -1.74 -26.08 -10.15
N THR A 5 -2.96 -25.74 -10.56
CA THR A 5 -3.47 -26.04 -11.90
C THR A 5 -2.69 -25.21 -12.92
N PRO A 6 -2.04 -25.80 -13.95
CA PRO A 6 -1.37 -25.04 -14.99
C PRO A 6 -2.34 -24.04 -15.64
N LEU A 7 -1.90 -22.81 -15.94
CA LEU A 7 -2.78 -21.76 -16.47
C LEU A 7 -3.55 -22.21 -17.71
N ALA A 8 -2.87 -22.86 -18.66
CA ALA A 8 -3.48 -23.37 -19.88
C ALA A 8 -4.53 -24.48 -19.65
N ALA A 9 -4.58 -25.09 -18.47
CA ALA A 9 -5.55 -26.12 -18.10
C ALA A 9 -6.76 -25.56 -17.34
N ILE A 10 -6.76 -24.27 -16.97
CA ILE A 10 -7.90 -23.63 -16.30
C ILE A 10 -8.97 -23.31 -17.35
N PRO A 11 -10.17 -23.92 -17.26
CA PRO A 11 -11.22 -23.70 -18.25
C PRO A 11 -11.83 -22.32 -18.06
N VAL A 12 -11.77 -21.49 -19.09
CA VAL A 12 -12.44 -20.18 -19.13
C VAL A 12 -13.38 -20.16 -20.33
N PRO A 13 -14.65 -19.72 -20.17
CA PRO A 13 -15.54 -19.49 -21.30
C PRO A 13 -14.95 -18.50 -22.30
N GLU A 14 -15.30 -18.63 -23.57
CA GLU A 14 -14.95 -17.62 -24.56
C GLU A 14 -15.64 -16.29 -24.23
N PRO A 15 -14.97 -15.13 -24.35
CA PRO A 15 -15.61 -13.84 -24.13
C PRO A 15 -16.85 -13.65 -24.99
N ALA A 16 -17.99 -13.41 -24.35
CA ALA A 16 -19.23 -13.10 -25.05
C ALA A 16 -19.22 -11.65 -25.59
N PRO A 17 -19.97 -11.36 -26.67
CA PRO A 17 -20.19 -10.00 -27.13
C PRO A 17 -20.77 -9.11 -26.03
N GLN A 18 -20.46 -7.81 -26.09
CA GLN A 18 -20.97 -6.83 -25.14
C GLN A 18 -22.51 -6.77 -25.20
N GLU A 19 -23.14 -6.99 -24.06
CA GLU A 19 -24.59 -6.94 -23.89
C GLU A 19 -25.01 -5.62 -23.27
N ARG A 20 -26.14 -5.05 -23.73
CA ARG A 20 -26.75 -3.88 -23.10
C ARG A 20 -27.76 -4.33 -22.05
N TYR A 21 -27.60 -3.86 -20.83
CA TYR A 21 -28.53 -4.09 -19.73
C TYR A 21 -29.45 -2.89 -19.58
N ALA A 22 -30.77 -3.11 -19.49
CA ALA A 22 -31.73 -2.03 -19.38
C ALA A 22 -32.84 -2.35 -18.38
N ILE A 23 -33.22 -1.34 -17.58
CA ILE A 23 -34.35 -1.42 -16.64
C ILE A 23 -35.10 -0.10 -16.63
N THR A 24 -36.42 -0.17 -16.45
CA THR A 24 -37.27 1.00 -16.20
C THR A 24 -37.69 1.00 -14.74
N LEU A 25 -37.34 2.07 -14.02
CA LEU A 25 -37.83 2.33 -12.67
C LEU A 25 -38.78 3.53 -12.74
N LEU A 26 -40.05 3.28 -12.45
CA LEU A 26 -41.14 4.26 -12.65
C LEU A 26 -41.19 4.76 -14.10
N ASP A 27 -40.87 6.04 -14.33
CA ASP A 27 -40.90 6.74 -15.61
C ASP A 27 -39.49 6.96 -16.21
N ARG A 28 -38.44 6.45 -15.55
CA ARG A 28 -37.03 6.60 -15.98
C ARG A 28 -36.48 5.27 -16.51
N SER A 29 -35.86 5.30 -17.69
CA SER A 29 -35.12 4.18 -18.26
C SER A 29 -33.62 4.34 -18.02
N PHE A 30 -32.97 3.27 -17.58
CA PHE A 30 -31.54 3.21 -17.33
C PHE A 30 -30.92 2.14 -18.21
N GLU A 31 -29.80 2.45 -18.84
CA GLU A 31 -29.07 1.54 -19.72
C GLU A 31 -27.59 1.49 -19.30
N PHE A 32 -27.02 0.29 -19.34
CA PHE A 32 -25.60 0.04 -19.06
C PHE A 32 -25.01 -0.81 -20.18
N ASP A 33 -24.02 -0.26 -20.89
CA ASP A 33 -23.35 -0.95 -22.00
C ASP A 33 -22.25 -1.88 -21.47
N GLY A 34 -22.57 -3.17 -21.32
CA GLY A 34 -21.64 -4.20 -20.88
C GLY A 34 -21.58 -4.42 -19.37
N LEU A 35 -21.03 -5.58 -18.98
CA LEU A 35 -21.00 -6.01 -17.59
C LEU A 35 -20.10 -5.11 -16.71
N LYS A 36 -19.00 -4.60 -17.26
CA LYS A 36 -18.10 -3.69 -16.53
C LYS A 36 -18.81 -2.39 -16.12
N ALA A 37 -19.56 -1.77 -17.05
CA ALA A 37 -20.34 -0.57 -16.76
C ALA A 37 -21.43 -0.83 -15.71
N LEU A 38 -22.09 -2.00 -15.78
CA LEU A 38 -23.07 -2.41 -14.79
C LEU A 38 -22.45 -2.61 -13.39
N LEU A 39 -21.27 -3.26 -13.31
CA LEU A 39 -20.55 -3.50 -12.06
C LEU A 39 -20.05 -2.20 -11.41
N GLY A 40 -19.49 -1.28 -12.21
CA GLY A 40 -19.06 0.04 -11.73
C GLY A 40 -20.24 0.88 -11.23
N ALA A 41 -21.32 0.93 -12.01
CA ALA A 41 -22.51 1.68 -11.64
C ALA A 41 -23.23 1.12 -10.40
N ALA A 42 -23.14 -0.19 -10.14
CA ALA A 42 -23.75 -0.82 -8.97
C ALA A 42 -22.98 -0.59 -7.65
N ASP A 43 -21.74 -0.11 -7.71
CA ASP A 43 -20.91 0.09 -6.53
C ASP A 43 -21.28 1.33 -5.72
N HIS A 44 -20.82 1.35 -4.48
CA HIS A 44 -20.73 2.59 -3.71
C HIS A 44 -19.82 3.60 -4.42
N SER A 45 -20.23 4.86 -4.41
CA SER A 45 -19.46 5.92 -5.03
C SER A 45 -18.17 6.15 -4.26
N LYS A 46 -17.02 5.94 -4.91
CA LYS A 46 -15.68 6.19 -4.40
C LYS A 46 -14.95 7.16 -5.31
N ALA A 47 -13.98 7.90 -4.79
CA ALA A 47 -13.26 8.90 -5.56
C ALA A 47 -12.60 8.33 -6.82
N GLY A 48 -11.96 7.17 -6.71
CA GLY A 48 -11.34 6.49 -7.85
C GLY A 48 -12.35 6.24 -8.97
N ASP A 49 -13.42 5.50 -8.68
CA ASP A 49 -14.43 5.15 -9.68
C ASP A 49 -15.13 6.38 -10.27
N ARG A 50 -15.31 7.46 -9.50
CA ARG A 50 -15.81 8.74 -10.03
C ARG A 50 -14.83 9.37 -11.00
N ASN A 51 -13.56 9.43 -10.65
CA ASN A 51 -12.49 10.03 -11.47
C ASN A 51 -12.30 9.27 -12.79
N ALA A 52 -12.52 7.95 -12.78
CA ALA A 52 -12.48 7.10 -13.96
C ALA A 52 -13.80 7.08 -14.76
N GLY A 53 -14.86 7.76 -14.31
CA GLY A 53 -16.17 7.76 -14.97
C GLY A 53 -16.92 6.43 -14.89
N LEU A 54 -16.62 5.59 -13.90
CA LEU A 54 -17.18 4.25 -13.71
C LEU A 54 -18.32 4.23 -12.69
N ALA A 55 -18.37 5.20 -11.78
CA ALA A 55 -19.42 5.29 -10.77
C ALA A 55 -20.75 5.81 -11.35
N ALA A 56 -21.86 5.36 -10.78
CA ALA A 56 -23.18 5.94 -11.06
C ALA A 56 -23.24 7.42 -10.65
N GLY A 57 -23.86 8.26 -11.48
CA GLY A 57 -23.97 9.71 -11.26
C GLY A 57 -24.97 10.11 -10.16
N ASP A 58 -25.93 9.25 -9.85
CA ASP A 58 -26.89 9.43 -8.75
C ASP A 58 -27.30 8.09 -8.12
N ASP A 59 -27.94 8.15 -6.95
CA ASP A 59 -28.35 6.95 -6.21
C ASP A 59 -29.41 6.13 -6.95
N VAL A 60 -30.29 6.77 -7.74
CA VAL A 60 -31.34 6.05 -8.49
C VAL A 60 -30.72 5.20 -9.60
N THR A 61 -29.69 5.72 -10.27
CA THR A 61 -28.91 5.00 -11.28
C THR A 61 -28.16 3.83 -10.66
N ARG A 62 -27.60 4.02 -9.46
CA ARG A 62 -26.95 2.94 -8.71
C ARG A 62 -27.92 1.83 -8.34
N GLU A 63 -29.12 2.17 -7.85
CA GLU A 63 -30.13 1.17 -7.51
C GLU A 63 -30.74 0.50 -8.75
N ALA A 64 -30.80 1.18 -9.89
CA ALA A 64 -31.13 0.55 -11.17
C ALA A 64 -30.07 -0.49 -11.58
N ALA A 65 -28.78 -0.15 -11.46
CA ALA A 65 -27.67 -1.07 -11.71
C ALA A 65 -27.70 -2.27 -10.75
N ARG A 66 -27.92 -2.04 -9.45
CA ARG A 66 -28.06 -3.10 -8.44
C ARG A 66 -29.25 -4.01 -8.68
N SER A 67 -30.39 -3.46 -9.11
CA SER A 67 -31.59 -4.24 -9.45
C SER A 67 -31.33 -5.17 -10.64
N LEU A 68 -30.69 -4.65 -11.69
CA LEU A 68 -30.26 -5.45 -12.84
C LEU A 68 -29.26 -6.52 -12.42
N LEU A 69 -28.18 -6.14 -11.73
CA LEU A 69 -27.12 -7.03 -11.30
C LEU A 69 -27.66 -8.16 -10.40
N SER A 70 -28.58 -7.84 -9.48
CA SER A 70 -29.27 -8.81 -8.61
C SER A 70 -30.12 -9.82 -9.39
N SER A 71 -30.60 -9.47 -10.59
CA SER A 71 -31.45 -10.34 -11.42
C SER A 71 -30.65 -11.29 -12.32
N LEU A 72 -29.36 -11.03 -12.55
CA LEU A 72 -28.49 -11.88 -13.35
C LEU A 72 -28.19 -13.19 -12.61
N THR A 73 -28.07 -14.29 -13.34
CA THR A 73 -27.68 -15.58 -12.76
C THR A 73 -26.18 -15.66 -12.51
N LEU A 74 -25.77 -16.52 -11.58
CA LEU A 74 -24.34 -16.83 -11.42
C LEU A 74 -23.76 -17.43 -12.71
N GLN A 75 -24.51 -18.26 -13.43
CA GLN A 75 -24.12 -18.76 -14.76
C GLN A 75 -23.85 -17.60 -15.74
N HIS A 76 -24.70 -16.57 -15.75
CA HIS A 76 -24.53 -15.41 -16.63
C HIS A 76 -23.21 -14.67 -16.38
N LEU A 77 -22.84 -14.51 -15.10
CA LEU A 77 -21.56 -13.91 -14.71
C LEU A 77 -20.37 -14.81 -15.06
N TYR A 78 -20.51 -16.14 -14.88
CA TYR A 78 -19.48 -17.11 -15.22
C TYR A 78 -19.16 -17.11 -16.72
N ASP A 79 -20.18 -17.10 -17.58
CA ASP A 79 -20.05 -17.15 -19.04
C ASP A 79 -19.52 -15.85 -19.66
N ARG A 80 -19.25 -14.81 -18.86
CA ARG A 80 -18.78 -13.50 -19.30
C ARG A 80 -17.50 -13.09 -18.57
N PRO A 81 -16.36 -13.76 -18.84
CA PRO A 81 -15.08 -13.30 -18.30
C PRO A 81 -14.82 -11.85 -18.71
N LEU A 82 -14.29 -11.07 -17.78
CA LEU A 82 -13.90 -9.70 -18.08
C LEU A 82 -12.59 -9.70 -18.87
N THR A 83 -12.46 -8.79 -19.82
CA THR A 83 -11.33 -8.74 -20.75
C THR A 83 -10.50 -7.48 -20.56
N ASP A 84 -9.26 -7.44 -21.06
CA ASP A 84 -8.49 -6.20 -21.17
C ASP A 84 -9.01 -5.29 -22.31
N ALA A 85 -8.38 -4.13 -22.50
CA ALA A 85 -8.72 -3.21 -23.59
C ALA A 85 -8.60 -3.82 -25.01
N SER A 86 -7.87 -4.93 -25.19
CA SER A 86 -7.75 -5.64 -26.47
C SER A 86 -8.82 -6.73 -26.66
N GLY A 87 -9.68 -6.95 -25.66
CA GLY A 87 -10.71 -7.98 -25.68
C GLY A 87 -10.21 -9.37 -25.25
N ARG A 88 -9.02 -9.46 -24.65
CA ARG A 88 -8.41 -10.72 -24.22
C ARG A 88 -8.69 -10.99 -22.74
N VAL A 89 -8.88 -12.26 -22.38
CA VAL A 89 -8.87 -12.71 -20.97
C VAL A 89 -7.42 -12.85 -20.53
N ASP A 90 -7.00 -11.98 -19.61
CA ASP A 90 -5.65 -12.00 -19.07
C ASP A 90 -5.41 -13.13 -18.05
N ASP A 91 -4.15 -13.32 -17.63
CA ASP A 91 -3.78 -14.40 -16.72
C ASP A 91 -4.40 -14.26 -15.33
N VAL A 92 -4.65 -13.03 -14.84
CA VAL A 92 -5.26 -12.80 -13.52
C VAL A 92 -6.74 -13.21 -13.55
N MET A 93 -7.46 -12.79 -14.59
CA MET A 93 -8.84 -13.22 -14.81
C MET A 93 -8.92 -14.73 -15.04
N ARG A 94 -7.98 -15.33 -15.78
CA ARG A 94 -7.93 -16.78 -15.98
C ARG A 94 -7.79 -17.54 -14.66
N VAL A 95 -6.89 -17.13 -13.77
CA VAL A 95 -6.74 -17.76 -12.44
C VAL A 95 -8.04 -17.73 -11.64
N ASN A 96 -8.86 -16.68 -11.79
CA ASN A 96 -10.13 -16.55 -11.08
C ASN A 96 -11.16 -17.64 -11.45
N TYR A 97 -10.97 -18.37 -12.57
CA TYR A 97 -11.80 -19.50 -12.97
C TYR A 97 -11.36 -20.85 -12.39
N ASP A 98 -10.26 -20.91 -11.63
CA ASP A 98 -9.87 -22.11 -10.88
C ASP A 98 -10.76 -22.26 -9.63
N ILE A 99 -12.02 -22.63 -9.87
CA ILE A 99 -13.11 -22.80 -8.90
C ILE A 99 -13.60 -24.26 -8.83
N ASP A 100 -14.33 -24.60 -7.76
CA ASP A 100 -15.03 -25.88 -7.67
C ASP A 100 -16.26 -25.88 -8.60
N LEU A 101 -16.07 -26.38 -9.82
CA LEU A 101 -17.11 -26.45 -10.84
C LEU A 101 -18.28 -27.38 -10.45
N ALA A 102 -18.04 -28.40 -9.62
CA ALA A 102 -19.09 -29.31 -9.18
C ALA A 102 -20.03 -28.62 -8.18
N VAL A 103 -19.47 -27.83 -7.26
CA VAL A 103 -20.27 -26.98 -6.36
C VAL A 103 -20.92 -25.83 -7.14
N PHE A 104 -20.19 -25.21 -8.09
CA PHE A 104 -20.73 -24.15 -8.94
C PHE A 104 -21.98 -24.58 -9.69
N ALA A 105 -21.98 -25.77 -10.30
CA ALA A 105 -23.15 -26.29 -11.02
C ALA A 105 -24.43 -26.34 -10.17
N SER A 106 -24.32 -26.49 -8.84
CA SER A 106 -25.48 -26.50 -7.94
C SER A 106 -26.07 -25.12 -7.65
N ILE A 107 -25.30 -24.05 -7.86
CA ILE A 107 -25.71 -22.66 -7.60
C ILE A 107 -25.81 -21.82 -8.87
N ALA A 108 -25.23 -22.27 -9.98
CA ALA A 108 -25.18 -21.56 -11.25
C ALA A 108 -26.55 -21.02 -11.74
N PRO A 109 -27.68 -21.76 -11.58
CA PRO A 109 -29.00 -21.26 -11.99
C PRO A 109 -29.58 -20.15 -11.10
N LEU A 110 -29.04 -19.95 -9.89
CA LEU A 110 -29.55 -18.92 -8.98
C LEU A 110 -29.21 -17.53 -9.52
N THR A 111 -30.13 -16.59 -9.35
CA THR A 111 -29.82 -15.17 -9.48
C THR A 111 -28.86 -14.74 -8.39
N LEU A 112 -28.09 -13.68 -8.63
CA LEU A 112 -27.18 -13.10 -7.65
C LEU A 112 -27.93 -12.74 -6.35
N GLY A 113 -29.13 -12.18 -6.46
CA GLY A 113 -30.01 -11.90 -5.31
C GLY A 113 -30.48 -13.16 -4.59
N ALA A 114 -30.90 -14.20 -5.33
CA ALA A 114 -31.29 -15.48 -4.70
C ALA A 114 -30.11 -16.17 -4.00
N PHE A 115 -28.89 -16.02 -4.55
CA PHE A 115 -27.68 -16.53 -3.94
C PHE A 115 -27.28 -15.70 -2.71
N LYS A 116 -27.44 -14.37 -2.72
CA LYS A 116 -27.31 -13.51 -1.53
C LYS A 116 -28.18 -14.03 -0.39
N ASP A 117 -29.47 -14.25 -0.65
CA ASP A 117 -30.40 -14.79 0.35
C ASP A 117 -29.99 -16.18 0.86
N HIS A 118 -29.45 -17.01 -0.03
CA HIS A 118 -28.95 -18.33 0.33
C HIS A 118 -27.76 -18.23 1.30
N LEU A 119 -26.78 -17.35 1.06
CA LEU A 119 -25.65 -17.10 1.97
C LEU A 119 -26.11 -16.59 3.35
N LEU A 120 -27.13 -15.72 3.38
CA LEU A 120 -27.69 -15.19 4.63
C LEU A 120 -28.38 -16.28 5.46
N ARG A 121 -29.04 -17.25 4.82
CA ARG A 121 -29.66 -18.41 5.50
C ARG A 121 -28.67 -19.51 5.87
N ALA A 122 -27.62 -19.71 5.06
CA ALA A 122 -26.70 -20.83 5.19
C ALA A 122 -25.88 -20.77 6.50
N PRO A 123 -25.57 -21.93 7.11
CA PRO A 123 -24.61 -22.02 8.21
C PRO A 123 -23.17 -21.76 7.71
N ALA A 124 -22.26 -21.42 8.63
CA ALA A 124 -20.87 -21.07 8.33
C ALA A 124 -20.12 -22.11 7.47
N ARG A 125 -20.35 -23.40 7.71
CA ARG A 125 -19.73 -24.47 6.91
C ARG A 125 -20.14 -24.43 5.44
N GLU A 126 -21.40 -24.13 5.17
CA GLU A 126 -21.94 -24.07 3.81
C GLU A 126 -21.47 -22.81 3.09
N VAL A 127 -21.48 -21.65 3.75
CA VAL A 127 -20.91 -20.39 3.20
C VAL A 127 -19.46 -20.60 2.74
N ARG A 128 -18.61 -21.23 3.58
CA ARG A 128 -17.21 -21.52 3.21
C ARG A 128 -17.09 -22.46 2.01
N ARG A 129 -17.96 -23.47 1.92
CA ARG A 129 -17.97 -24.41 0.78
C ARG A 129 -18.35 -23.67 -0.51
N LEU A 130 -19.40 -22.85 -0.47
CA LEU A 130 -19.90 -22.10 -1.61
C LEU A 130 -18.89 -21.08 -2.13
N GLY A 131 -18.11 -20.47 -1.23
CA GLY A 131 -17.02 -19.56 -1.59
C GLY A 131 -16.00 -20.14 -2.57
N GLY A 132 -15.70 -21.44 -2.48
CA GLY A 132 -14.80 -22.14 -3.40
C GLY A 132 -15.35 -22.27 -4.83
N ALA A 133 -16.64 -22.04 -5.02
CA ALA A 133 -17.31 -22.10 -6.32
C ALA A 133 -17.50 -20.72 -6.99
N LEU A 134 -16.96 -19.65 -6.39
CA LEU A 134 -17.12 -18.29 -6.90
C LEU A 134 -15.83 -17.78 -7.55
N THR A 135 -16.00 -17.01 -8.63
CA THR A 135 -14.96 -16.15 -9.21
C THR A 135 -14.90 -14.82 -8.44
N GLY A 136 -13.81 -14.06 -8.61
CA GLY A 136 -13.70 -12.70 -8.05
C GLY A 136 -14.84 -11.79 -8.51
N VAL A 137 -15.24 -11.87 -9.77
CA VAL A 137 -16.36 -11.07 -10.35
C VAL A 137 -17.68 -11.34 -9.62
N MET A 138 -17.98 -12.59 -9.27
CA MET A 138 -19.19 -12.93 -8.51
C MET A 138 -19.12 -12.39 -7.08
N ALA A 139 -17.95 -12.46 -6.44
CA ALA A 139 -17.75 -11.92 -5.09
C ALA A 139 -17.91 -10.38 -5.08
N ALA A 140 -17.35 -9.69 -6.07
CA ALA A 140 -17.53 -8.25 -6.25
C ALA A 140 -19.00 -7.88 -6.49
N ALA A 141 -19.69 -8.63 -7.36
CA ALA A 141 -21.11 -8.41 -7.62
C ALA A 141 -21.97 -8.55 -6.36
N LEU A 142 -21.68 -9.55 -5.52
CA LEU A 142 -22.36 -9.71 -4.21
C LEU A 142 -22.06 -8.54 -3.27
N ALA A 143 -20.80 -8.12 -3.18
CA ALA A 143 -20.40 -7.01 -2.31
C ALA A 143 -21.11 -5.69 -2.66
N LYS A 144 -21.50 -5.50 -3.92
CA LYS A 144 -22.19 -4.31 -4.43
C LYS A 144 -23.69 -4.28 -4.10
N ILE A 145 -24.31 -5.42 -3.86
CA ILE A 145 -25.76 -5.54 -3.55
C ILE A 145 -26.05 -5.86 -2.07
N MET A 146 -25.00 -5.90 -1.24
CA MET A 146 -25.10 -6.13 0.19
C MET A 146 -25.02 -4.83 0.98
N ASP A 147 -25.79 -4.75 2.07
CA ASP A 147 -25.62 -3.69 3.05
C ASP A 147 -24.49 -4.01 4.06
N VAL A 148 -24.18 -3.04 4.92
CA VAL A 148 -23.12 -3.18 5.94
C VAL A 148 -23.35 -4.37 6.87
N HIS A 149 -24.59 -4.63 7.30
CA HIS A 149 -24.88 -5.75 8.20
C HIS A 149 -24.71 -7.09 7.49
N GLU A 150 -25.11 -7.18 6.22
CA GLU A 150 -24.94 -8.36 5.39
C GLU A 150 -23.46 -8.67 5.12
N LEU A 151 -22.66 -7.65 4.76
CA LEU A 151 -21.20 -7.78 4.58
C LEU A 151 -20.52 -8.32 5.83
N VAL A 152 -20.84 -7.75 7.01
CA VAL A 152 -20.30 -8.17 8.31
C VAL A 152 -20.71 -9.60 8.66
N LEU A 153 -22.00 -9.93 8.52
CA LEU A 153 -22.55 -11.23 8.90
C LEU A 153 -21.96 -12.36 8.06
N VAL A 154 -21.94 -12.21 6.74
CA VAL A 154 -21.47 -13.27 5.84
C VAL A 154 -19.94 -13.44 5.96
N ALA A 155 -19.18 -12.35 6.07
CA ALA A 155 -17.74 -12.43 6.31
C ALA A 155 -17.41 -13.21 7.60
N LYS A 156 -18.17 -12.98 8.68
CA LYS A 156 -18.02 -13.69 9.95
C LYS A 156 -18.27 -15.19 9.81
N LYS A 157 -19.28 -15.58 9.04
CA LYS A 157 -19.56 -16.99 8.72
C LYS A 157 -18.42 -17.62 7.89
N ALA A 158 -17.79 -16.85 7.01
CA ALA A 158 -16.75 -17.30 6.11
C ALA A 158 -15.34 -17.36 6.73
N LYS A 159 -15.16 -16.93 7.99
CA LYS A 159 -13.86 -16.95 8.69
C LYS A 159 -13.14 -18.31 8.57
N ARG A 160 -11.86 -18.25 8.18
CA ARG A 160 -10.94 -19.37 8.00
C ARG A 160 -9.61 -19.07 8.70
N ALA A 161 -9.02 -20.10 9.30
CA ALA A 161 -7.69 -20.04 9.88
C ALA A 161 -6.59 -20.50 8.91
N ALA A 162 -5.37 -20.02 9.11
CA ALA A 162 -4.16 -20.46 8.42
C ALA A 162 -3.02 -20.69 9.42
N ARG A 163 -2.11 -21.60 9.09
CA ARG A 163 -1.08 -22.13 9.96
C ARG A 163 0.31 -21.77 9.42
N ALA A 164 1.10 -21.10 10.23
CA ALA A 164 2.56 -21.09 10.13
C ALA A 164 3.10 -21.63 11.46
N ARG A 165 3.99 -20.90 12.15
CA ARG A 165 4.36 -21.25 13.54
C ARG A 165 3.18 -21.01 14.50
N THR A 166 2.27 -20.09 14.14
CA THR A 166 1.00 -19.82 14.82
C THR A 166 -0.20 -20.20 13.96
N LEU A 167 -1.32 -20.52 14.62
CA LEU A 167 -2.63 -20.65 13.97
C LEU A 167 -3.39 -19.32 14.02
N VAL A 168 -3.31 -18.55 12.94
CA VAL A 168 -3.98 -17.25 12.80
C VAL A 168 -5.41 -17.44 12.30
N GLY A 169 -6.36 -16.65 12.81
CA GLY A 169 -7.76 -16.68 12.38
C GLY A 169 -8.61 -17.78 13.01
N ALA A 170 -8.17 -18.38 14.11
CA ALA A 170 -8.98 -19.29 14.91
C ALA A 170 -10.20 -18.57 15.53
N ALA A 171 -11.18 -19.34 15.98
CA ALA A 171 -12.32 -18.80 16.72
C ALA A 171 -11.84 -18.24 18.07
N GLY A 172 -12.37 -17.09 18.47
CA GLY A 172 -11.96 -16.43 19.72
C GLY A 172 -10.60 -15.74 19.67
N THR A 173 -9.96 -15.64 18.50
CA THR A 173 -8.66 -14.98 18.36
C THR A 173 -8.68 -13.75 17.44
N LEU A 174 -7.83 -12.79 17.77
CA LEU A 174 -7.44 -11.65 16.95
C LEU A 174 -5.92 -11.48 17.00
N SER A 175 -5.28 -11.68 15.85
CA SER A 175 -3.83 -11.58 15.71
C SER A 175 -3.39 -10.21 15.21
N SER A 176 -2.08 -10.00 15.11
CA SER A 176 -1.47 -8.72 14.73
C SER A 176 -0.17 -8.94 13.95
N ARG A 177 0.04 -8.16 12.89
CA ARG A 177 1.32 -8.05 12.20
C ARG A 177 2.13 -6.92 12.85
N LEU A 178 3.26 -7.23 13.44
CA LEU A 178 4.19 -6.23 13.97
C LEU A 178 5.01 -5.63 12.82
N GLN A 179 4.88 -4.32 12.59
CA GLN A 179 5.54 -3.60 11.49
C GLN A 179 6.58 -2.59 12.03
N PRO A 180 7.83 -3.03 12.26
CA PRO A 180 8.88 -2.19 12.85
C PRO A 180 9.66 -1.42 11.76
N ASN A 181 8.95 -0.65 10.92
CA ASN A 181 9.60 0.08 9.82
C ASN A 181 10.45 1.24 10.34
N HIS A 182 11.59 1.47 9.67
CA HIS A 182 12.51 2.55 9.99
C HIS A 182 12.93 3.30 8.71
N PRO A 183 12.99 4.65 8.69
CA PRO A 183 13.31 5.42 7.47
C PRO A 183 14.63 5.06 6.78
N THR A 184 15.56 4.47 7.52
CA THR A 184 16.88 4.05 7.00
C THR A 184 17.22 2.59 7.32
N ASP A 185 16.22 1.78 7.72
CA ASP A 185 16.43 0.37 8.12
C ASP A 185 17.52 0.16 9.20
N ASP A 186 17.64 1.07 10.18
CA ASP A 186 18.61 0.92 11.27
C ASP A 186 18.23 -0.29 12.13
N LEU A 187 19.09 -1.31 12.12
CA LEU A 187 18.82 -2.59 12.78
C LEU A 187 18.57 -2.45 14.29
N SER A 188 19.18 -1.47 14.94
CA SER A 188 18.99 -1.23 16.38
C SER A 188 17.62 -0.60 16.66
N ALA A 189 17.21 0.35 15.82
CA ALA A 189 15.88 0.94 15.89
C ALA A 189 14.78 -0.08 15.59
N VAL A 190 14.97 -0.91 14.56
CA VAL A 190 14.08 -2.04 14.23
C VAL A 190 13.96 -3.00 15.42
N ALA A 191 15.08 -3.35 16.07
CA ALA A 191 15.05 -4.19 17.26
C ALA A 191 14.24 -3.56 18.41
N ALA A 192 14.41 -2.26 18.65
CA ALA A 192 13.64 -1.54 19.68
C ALA A 192 12.12 -1.60 19.43
N LEU A 193 11.72 -1.42 18.17
CA LEU A 193 10.31 -1.52 17.74
C LEU A 193 9.79 -2.95 17.89
N ILE A 194 10.59 -3.97 17.55
CA ILE A 194 10.22 -5.37 17.75
C ILE A 194 9.99 -5.66 19.23
N TYR A 195 10.95 -5.31 20.11
CA TYR A 195 10.80 -5.54 21.56
C TYR A 195 9.59 -4.81 22.14
N THR A 196 9.31 -3.61 21.66
CA THR A 196 8.12 -2.84 22.04
C THR A 196 6.84 -3.60 21.69
N GLY A 197 6.67 -4.00 20.43
CA GLY A 197 5.47 -4.74 20.00
C GLY A 197 5.32 -6.09 20.72
N LEU A 198 6.41 -6.87 20.80
CA LEU A 198 6.42 -8.14 21.55
C LEU A 198 5.97 -7.94 23.01
N SER A 199 6.41 -6.86 23.68
CA SER A 199 6.00 -6.59 25.07
C SER A 199 4.52 -6.25 25.21
N MET A 200 3.90 -5.73 24.15
CA MET A 200 2.46 -5.47 24.07
C MET A 200 1.65 -6.70 23.61
N GLY A 201 2.33 -7.81 23.34
CA GLY A 201 1.73 -9.06 22.88
C GLY A 201 1.27 -8.99 21.42
N THR A 202 2.00 -8.25 20.58
CA THR A 202 1.74 -8.14 19.14
C THR A 202 2.75 -8.92 18.30
N GLY A 203 2.44 -9.12 17.03
CA GLY A 203 3.28 -9.87 16.11
C GLY A 203 3.03 -11.37 16.13
N ASP A 204 1.90 -11.83 16.67
CA ASP A 204 1.49 -13.24 16.63
C ASP A 204 1.06 -13.69 15.23
N ALA A 205 0.73 -12.75 14.32
CA ALA A 205 0.57 -13.02 12.90
C ALA A 205 1.91 -13.02 12.16
N LEU A 206 2.77 -12.02 12.34
CA LEU A 206 4.20 -12.06 11.96
C LEU A 206 4.94 -10.84 12.50
N ILE A 207 6.26 -10.87 12.42
CA ILE A 207 7.13 -9.68 12.39
C ILE A 207 7.42 -9.37 10.91
N GLY A 208 6.86 -8.28 10.38
CA GLY A 208 6.87 -7.95 8.96
C GLY A 208 7.41 -6.56 8.67
N ILE A 209 8.60 -6.48 8.06
CA ILE A 209 9.33 -5.22 7.84
C ILE A 209 9.20 -4.80 6.37
N ASN A 210 8.72 -3.58 6.11
CA ASN A 210 8.86 -2.96 4.80
C ASN A 210 10.23 -2.30 4.76
N PRO A 211 11.17 -2.75 3.91
CA PRO A 211 12.50 -2.17 3.87
C PRO A 211 12.45 -0.79 3.20
N ALA A 212 13.12 0.20 3.78
CA ALA A 212 13.40 1.47 3.11
C ALA A 212 14.35 1.29 1.91
N VAL A 213 15.26 0.31 2.01
CA VAL A 213 16.24 -0.03 0.95
C VAL A 213 16.04 -1.46 0.47
N ASP A 214 15.45 -1.63 -0.71
CA ASP A 214 15.21 -2.95 -1.31
C ASP A 214 16.44 -3.52 -2.04
N THR A 215 17.50 -3.81 -1.29
CA THR A 215 18.68 -4.54 -1.78
C THR A 215 18.78 -5.91 -1.12
N LEU A 216 19.35 -6.87 -1.83
CA LEU A 216 19.51 -8.23 -1.34
C LEU A 216 20.30 -8.30 -0.03
N GLU A 217 21.35 -7.48 0.12
CA GLU A 217 22.15 -7.39 1.34
C GLU A 217 21.32 -6.85 2.51
N ASN A 218 20.60 -5.75 2.31
CA ASN A 218 19.77 -5.13 3.36
C ASN A 218 18.60 -6.03 3.77
N VAL A 219 17.88 -6.59 2.80
CA VAL A 219 16.78 -7.54 3.03
C VAL A 219 17.26 -8.76 3.81
N SER A 220 18.42 -9.32 3.45
CA SER A 220 19.00 -10.46 4.18
C SER A 220 19.40 -10.09 5.62
N ALA A 221 19.93 -8.87 5.83
CA ALA A 221 20.28 -8.38 7.15
C ALA A 221 19.04 -8.21 8.05
N LEU A 222 17.98 -7.58 7.54
CA LEU A 222 16.71 -7.42 8.23
C LEU A 222 16.06 -8.76 8.59
N LEU A 223 16.01 -9.72 7.65
CA LEU A 223 15.52 -11.07 7.89
C LEU A 223 16.30 -11.77 9.01
N THR A 224 17.63 -11.70 8.94
CA THR A 224 18.52 -12.34 9.93
C THR A 224 18.35 -11.72 11.31
N GLN A 225 18.26 -10.39 11.40
CA GLN A 225 18.06 -9.66 12.65
C GLN A 225 16.71 -10.00 13.28
N ALA A 226 15.62 -9.96 12.51
CA ALA A 226 14.29 -10.28 13.01
C ALA A 226 14.20 -11.74 13.49
N ASP A 227 14.82 -12.67 12.76
CA ASP A 227 14.84 -14.09 13.11
C ASP A 227 15.72 -14.38 14.34
N ALA A 228 16.84 -13.65 14.50
CA ALA A 228 17.65 -13.71 15.72
C ALA A 228 16.83 -13.27 16.94
N ILE A 229 16.17 -12.11 16.87
CA ILE A 229 15.30 -11.61 17.95
C ILE A 229 14.19 -12.60 18.27
N ARG A 230 13.52 -13.15 17.25
CA ARG A 230 12.49 -14.17 17.42
C ARG A 230 13.02 -15.38 18.22
N ARG A 231 14.22 -15.89 17.87
CA ARG A 231 14.84 -17.02 18.58
C ARG A 231 15.23 -16.68 20.01
N GLU A 232 15.86 -15.52 20.21
CA GLU A 232 16.34 -15.06 21.53
C GLU A 232 15.18 -14.83 22.51
N THR A 233 14.09 -14.23 22.05
CA THR A 233 12.89 -13.98 22.85
C THR A 233 12.04 -15.23 23.06
N GLY A 234 12.22 -16.24 22.21
CA GLY A 234 11.42 -17.46 22.17
C GLY A 234 10.01 -17.27 21.60
N ALA A 235 9.72 -16.12 20.98
CA ALA A 235 8.39 -15.80 20.46
C ALA A 235 8.01 -16.79 19.34
N PRO A 236 6.88 -17.53 19.46
CA PRO A 236 6.41 -18.41 18.40
C PRO A 236 5.71 -17.56 17.35
N THR A 237 6.49 -16.97 16.45
CA THR A 237 6.00 -16.16 15.33
C THR A 237 6.92 -16.36 14.13
N GLN A 238 6.56 -15.82 12.97
CA GLN A 238 7.30 -15.90 11.72
C GLN A 238 7.84 -14.52 11.33
N VAL A 239 8.87 -14.51 10.49
CA VAL A 239 9.49 -13.28 9.97
C VAL A 239 9.25 -13.10 8.48
N CYS A 240 9.10 -11.85 8.06
CA CYS A 240 9.01 -11.46 6.67
C CYS A 240 9.65 -10.08 6.47
N VAL A 241 10.34 -9.90 5.34
CA VAL A 241 10.72 -8.58 4.83
C VAL A 241 9.98 -8.41 3.52
N LEU A 242 9.09 -7.41 3.46
CA LEU A 242 8.15 -7.15 2.37
C LEU A 242 8.83 -6.44 1.20
N SER A 243 9.82 -7.12 0.64
CA SER A 243 10.59 -6.73 -0.53
C SER A 243 9.95 -7.31 -1.80
N HIS A 244 10.40 -6.90 -2.99
CA HIS A 244 9.98 -7.56 -4.23
C HIS A 244 10.26 -9.08 -4.21
N VAL A 245 9.33 -9.91 -4.73
CA VAL A 245 9.44 -11.39 -4.67
C VAL A 245 10.76 -11.92 -5.23
N LYS A 246 11.29 -11.31 -6.31
CA LYS A 246 12.59 -11.69 -6.91
C LYS A 246 13.75 -11.57 -5.90
N THR A 247 13.77 -10.49 -5.12
CA THR A 247 14.81 -10.24 -4.10
C THR A 247 14.69 -11.25 -2.97
N GLN A 248 13.48 -11.53 -2.50
CA GLN A 248 13.23 -12.54 -1.46
C GLN A 248 13.61 -13.95 -1.93
N MET A 249 13.29 -14.33 -3.18
CA MET A 249 13.73 -15.60 -3.77
C MET A 249 15.26 -15.71 -3.82
N ALA A 250 15.95 -14.62 -4.14
CA ALA A 250 17.41 -14.57 -4.12
C ALA A 250 17.98 -14.67 -2.69
N ALA A 251 17.33 -14.03 -1.71
CA ALA A 251 17.71 -14.12 -0.29
C ALA A 251 17.57 -15.55 0.23
N LEU A 252 16.46 -16.21 -0.06
CA LEU A 252 16.22 -17.61 0.30
C LEU A 252 17.27 -18.55 -0.30
N LYS A 253 17.58 -18.39 -1.60
CA LYS A 253 18.63 -19.17 -2.28
C LYS A 253 20.03 -18.97 -1.67
N ARG A 254 20.27 -17.81 -1.03
CA ARG A 254 21.52 -17.51 -0.27
C ARG A 254 21.47 -17.99 1.19
N GLY A 255 20.37 -18.58 1.63
CA GLY A 255 20.20 -19.13 2.98
C GLY A 255 19.65 -18.14 4.02
N ALA A 256 19.11 -16.98 3.61
CA ALA A 256 18.42 -16.08 4.53
C ALA A 256 17.13 -16.72 5.06
N PRO A 257 16.70 -16.42 6.31
CA PRO A 257 15.56 -17.07 6.95
C PRO A 257 14.21 -16.48 6.50
N VAL A 258 13.83 -16.70 5.24
CA VAL A 258 12.52 -16.29 4.71
C VAL A 258 11.44 -17.26 5.20
N ASP A 259 10.84 -17.01 6.36
CA ASP A 259 9.73 -17.84 6.89
C ASP A 259 8.46 -17.70 6.03
N ILE A 260 8.12 -16.46 5.66
CA ILE A 260 6.96 -16.10 4.83
C ILE A 260 7.44 -15.26 3.65
N MET A 261 7.02 -15.60 2.43
CA MET A 261 7.34 -14.86 1.21
C MET A 261 6.19 -13.92 0.83
N PHE A 262 6.52 -12.64 0.73
CA PHE A 262 5.58 -11.56 0.44
C PHE A 262 5.50 -11.22 -1.06
N GLN A 263 4.34 -10.74 -1.53
CA GLN A 263 4.23 -9.96 -2.77
C GLN A 263 2.95 -9.12 -2.79
N SER A 264 3.04 -7.86 -3.25
CA SER A 264 1.86 -7.06 -3.60
C SER A 264 1.20 -7.59 -4.88
N LEU A 265 -0.13 -7.67 -4.90
CA LEU A 265 -0.92 -8.12 -6.05
C LEU A 265 -1.75 -6.98 -6.65
N ALA A 266 -2.11 -7.17 -7.92
CA ALA A 266 -3.04 -6.33 -8.65
C ALA A 266 -4.03 -7.22 -9.43
N GLY A 267 -5.22 -6.68 -9.69
CA GLY A 267 -6.37 -7.33 -10.30
C GLY A 267 -6.33 -7.40 -11.82
N THR A 268 -5.36 -6.74 -12.46
CA THR A 268 -5.10 -6.82 -13.90
C THR A 268 -3.68 -7.27 -14.19
N GLU A 269 -3.50 -8.11 -15.20
CA GLU A 269 -2.17 -8.57 -15.65
C GLU A 269 -1.27 -7.39 -16.00
N ARG A 270 -1.83 -6.37 -16.64
CA ARG A 270 -1.08 -5.20 -17.08
C ARG A 270 -0.51 -4.41 -15.90
N THR A 271 -1.25 -4.25 -14.81
CA THR A 271 -0.72 -3.61 -13.60
C THR A 271 0.36 -4.48 -12.96
N LEU A 272 0.10 -5.79 -12.82
CA LEU A 272 1.10 -6.72 -12.26
C LEU A 272 2.42 -6.71 -13.04
N THR A 273 2.35 -6.78 -14.37
CA THR A 273 3.54 -6.96 -15.21
C THR A 273 4.29 -5.67 -15.45
N GLU A 274 3.58 -4.57 -15.75
CA GLU A 274 4.22 -3.32 -16.15
C GLU A 274 4.55 -2.41 -14.96
N GLU A 275 3.83 -2.51 -13.84
CA GLU A 275 4.07 -1.65 -12.65
C GLU A 275 4.72 -2.42 -11.50
N PHE A 276 4.30 -3.66 -11.25
CA PHE A 276 4.86 -4.47 -10.15
C PHE A 276 5.96 -5.44 -10.60
N ASP A 277 6.24 -5.55 -11.90
CA ASP A 277 7.25 -6.47 -12.47
C ASP A 277 7.06 -7.95 -12.04
N VAL A 278 5.79 -8.37 -11.99
CA VAL A 278 5.35 -9.70 -11.57
C VAL A 278 4.46 -10.36 -12.62
N THR A 279 4.66 -11.66 -12.83
CA THR A 279 3.77 -12.53 -13.61
C THR A 279 3.22 -13.64 -12.72
N VAL A 280 2.11 -14.26 -13.12
CA VAL A 280 1.59 -15.46 -12.42
C VAL A 280 2.62 -16.60 -12.45
N ALA A 281 3.37 -16.74 -13.54
CA ALA A 281 4.45 -17.72 -13.63
C ALA A 281 5.57 -17.49 -12.59
N LEU A 282 5.97 -16.22 -12.37
CA LEU A 282 6.94 -15.88 -11.33
C LEU A 282 6.43 -16.21 -9.93
N LEU A 283 5.14 -15.97 -9.66
CA LEU A 283 4.50 -16.35 -8.40
C LEU A 283 4.43 -17.87 -8.20
N ASP A 284 4.16 -18.63 -9.28
CA ASP A 284 4.19 -20.09 -9.27
C ASP A 284 5.62 -20.61 -8.95
N ASP A 285 6.66 -20.00 -9.54
CA ASP A 285 8.06 -20.31 -9.24
C ASP A 285 8.45 -19.98 -7.80
N ALA A 286 8.01 -18.83 -7.28
CA ALA A 286 8.23 -18.39 -5.91
C ALA A 286 7.58 -19.36 -4.90
N TYR A 287 6.33 -19.75 -5.16
CA TYR A 287 5.61 -20.74 -4.36
C TYR A 287 6.32 -22.10 -4.38
N GLY A 288 6.76 -22.56 -5.55
CA GLY A 288 7.51 -23.82 -5.70
C GLY A 288 8.86 -23.79 -4.96
N LEU A 289 9.56 -22.65 -4.98
CA LEU A 289 10.81 -22.46 -4.26
C LEU A 289 10.59 -22.52 -2.75
N MET A 290 9.59 -21.82 -2.22
CA MET A 290 9.23 -21.86 -0.80
C MET A 290 8.80 -23.27 -0.36
N ALA A 291 8.03 -23.97 -1.18
CA ALA A 291 7.66 -25.36 -0.91
C ALA A 291 8.88 -26.29 -0.82
N ALA A 292 9.93 -26.04 -1.60
CA ALA A 292 11.13 -26.87 -1.66
C ALA A 292 12.20 -26.49 -0.62
N GLN A 293 12.35 -25.20 -0.30
CA GLN A 293 13.49 -24.66 0.47
C GLN A 293 13.07 -23.80 1.68
N GLY A 294 11.78 -23.50 1.83
CA GLY A 294 11.29 -22.70 2.95
C GLY A 294 11.58 -23.35 4.30
N PRO A 295 11.80 -22.55 5.36
CA PRO A 295 12.19 -23.06 6.69
C PRO A 295 11.01 -23.62 7.50
N LEU A 296 9.77 -23.47 7.03
CA LEU A 296 8.56 -23.96 7.69
C LEU A 296 8.23 -25.40 7.27
N GLY A 297 7.53 -26.12 8.14
CA GLY A 297 7.17 -27.52 7.90
C GLY A 297 6.11 -27.72 6.80
N PRO A 298 5.91 -28.96 6.32
CA PRO A 298 5.02 -29.27 5.18
C PRO A 298 3.53 -28.95 5.39
N ASP A 299 3.11 -28.79 6.66
CA ASP A 299 1.74 -28.44 7.06
C ASP A 299 1.53 -26.92 7.25
N CYS A 300 2.55 -26.10 6.98
CA CYS A 300 2.48 -24.65 7.08
C CYS A 300 2.17 -24.02 5.72
N GLN A 301 1.38 -22.94 5.76
CA GLN A 301 1.32 -21.95 4.69
C GLN A 301 2.50 -20.96 4.81
N PHE A 302 2.95 -20.43 3.68
CA PHE A 302 4.18 -19.62 3.62
C PHE A 302 4.12 -18.45 2.64
N MET A 303 2.98 -18.20 2.00
CA MET A 303 2.78 -17.03 1.14
C MET A 303 2.02 -15.93 1.88
N TYR A 304 2.38 -14.69 1.59
CA TYR A 304 1.72 -13.49 2.07
C TYR A 304 1.49 -12.54 0.90
N PHE A 305 0.24 -12.09 0.72
CA PHE A 305 -0.10 -11.10 -0.28
C PHE A 305 -0.70 -9.82 0.32
N GLU A 306 -0.30 -8.67 -0.22
CA GLU A 306 -0.99 -7.40 0.00
C GLU A 306 -1.77 -6.97 -1.24
N THR A 307 -2.89 -6.31 -0.99
CA THR A 307 -3.89 -5.86 -1.95
C THR A 307 -4.40 -4.49 -1.51
N GLY A 308 -5.31 -3.88 -2.25
CA GLY A 308 -5.88 -2.60 -1.85
C GLY A 308 -6.53 -1.90 -3.03
N GLN A 309 -7.75 -1.42 -2.80
CA GLN A 309 -8.50 -0.72 -3.83
C GLN A 309 -7.76 0.53 -4.32
N GLY A 310 -7.55 0.59 -5.63
CA GLY A 310 -7.11 1.80 -6.33
C GLY A 310 -5.78 1.70 -7.08
N SER A 311 -4.99 0.62 -6.88
CA SER A 311 -3.70 0.46 -7.57
C SER A 311 -3.83 0.56 -9.09
N GLU A 312 -4.71 -0.25 -9.69
CA GLU A 312 -4.93 -0.28 -11.14
C GLU A 312 -5.47 1.07 -11.65
N LEU A 313 -6.22 1.78 -10.82
CA LEU A 313 -6.79 3.08 -11.16
C LEU A 313 -5.72 4.17 -11.19
N THR A 314 -4.88 4.22 -10.15
CA THR A 314 -3.76 5.16 -10.06
C THR A 314 -2.80 5.03 -11.23
N TYR A 315 -2.60 3.82 -11.75
CA TYR A 315 -1.76 3.57 -12.92
C TYR A 315 -2.50 3.68 -14.27
N GLY A 316 -3.83 3.88 -14.28
CA GLY A 316 -4.62 3.91 -15.51
C GLY A 316 -4.66 2.56 -16.26
N LYS A 317 -4.58 1.46 -15.51
CA LYS A 317 -4.48 0.07 -15.99
C LYS A 317 -5.61 -0.83 -15.48
N HIS A 318 -6.74 -0.21 -15.15
CA HIS A 318 -7.94 -0.88 -14.67
C HIS A 318 -8.82 -1.43 -15.80
N ASP A 319 -8.53 -1.12 -17.08
CA ASP A 319 -9.26 -1.65 -18.25
C ASP A 319 -10.79 -1.45 -18.18
N GLY A 320 -11.24 -0.36 -17.56
CA GLY A 320 -12.67 -0.06 -17.36
C GLY A 320 -13.35 -0.89 -16.26
N LEU A 321 -12.59 -1.64 -15.47
CA LEU A 321 -13.04 -2.27 -14.24
C LEU A 321 -13.07 -1.25 -13.11
N ASP A 322 -14.09 -1.36 -12.25
CA ASP A 322 -14.17 -0.59 -11.01
C ASP A 322 -13.25 -1.17 -9.92
N MET A 323 -12.93 -0.36 -8.90
CA MET A 323 -11.95 -0.73 -7.87
C MET A 323 -12.33 -1.98 -7.07
N THR A 324 -13.62 -2.20 -6.74
CA THR A 324 -14.05 -3.42 -6.02
C THR A 324 -13.85 -4.66 -6.85
N THR A 325 -14.13 -4.58 -8.16
CA THR A 325 -13.94 -5.70 -9.07
C THR A 325 -12.46 -6.02 -9.23
N CYS A 326 -11.58 -5.02 -9.42
CA CYS A 326 -10.13 -5.23 -9.44
C CYS A 326 -9.65 -5.93 -8.16
N GLU A 327 -10.07 -5.44 -7.00
CA GLU A 327 -9.66 -6.00 -5.71
C GLU A 327 -10.14 -7.45 -5.51
N ALA A 328 -11.36 -7.78 -5.97
CA ALA A 328 -11.83 -9.16 -5.93
C ALA A 328 -11.01 -10.11 -6.82
N LEU A 329 -10.47 -9.61 -7.94
CA LEU A 329 -9.59 -10.38 -8.81
C LEU A 329 -8.23 -10.65 -8.14
N CYS A 330 -7.71 -9.70 -7.36
CA CYS A 330 -6.53 -9.92 -6.49
C CYS A 330 -6.77 -11.10 -5.54
N TYR A 331 -7.95 -11.16 -4.91
CA TYR A 331 -8.29 -12.25 -3.99
C TYR A 331 -8.41 -13.60 -4.68
N GLY A 332 -8.99 -13.64 -5.89
CA GLY A 332 -9.00 -14.85 -6.70
C GLY A 332 -7.59 -15.34 -7.06
N LEU A 333 -6.68 -14.42 -7.38
CA LEU A 333 -5.27 -14.72 -7.60
C LEU A 333 -4.59 -15.23 -6.32
N ALA A 334 -4.75 -14.54 -5.19
CA ALA A 334 -4.18 -14.94 -3.91
C ALA A 334 -4.62 -16.35 -3.50
N ARG A 335 -5.90 -16.71 -3.74
CA ARG A 335 -6.49 -18.01 -3.37
C ARG A 335 -5.75 -19.18 -4.01
N ARG A 336 -5.16 -18.99 -5.19
CA ARG A 336 -4.38 -20.01 -5.91
C ARG A 336 -3.30 -20.64 -5.05
N TYR A 337 -2.66 -19.85 -4.18
CA TYR A 337 -1.47 -20.23 -3.44
C TYR A 337 -1.73 -20.72 -2.01
N ASP A 338 -3.00 -20.81 -1.58
CA ASP A 338 -3.37 -21.09 -0.18
C ASP A 338 -2.49 -20.32 0.83
N PRO A 339 -2.53 -18.98 0.82
CA PRO A 339 -1.59 -18.17 1.57
C PRO A 339 -1.80 -18.31 3.07
N PHE A 340 -0.76 -17.98 3.83
CA PHE A 340 -0.84 -17.86 5.28
C PHE A 340 -1.66 -16.62 5.67
N MET A 341 -1.55 -15.56 4.87
CA MET A 341 -2.25 -14.31 5.09
C MET A 341 -2.44 -13.51 3.82
N VAL A 342 -3.51 -12.74 3.82
CA VAL A 342 -3.77 -11.67 2.86
C VAL A 342 -4.28 -10.49 3.66
N ASN A 343 -3.78 -9.29 3.41
CA ASN A 343 -4.43 -8.07 3.87
C ASN A 343 -4.64 -7.09 2.72
N ASN A 344 -5.69 -6.29 2.85
CA ASN A 344 -5.83 -5.09 2.07
C ASN A 344 -5.03 -3.96 2.74
N VAL A 345 -4.78 -2.88 1.99
CA VAL A 345 -4.22 -1.61 2.48
C VAL A 345 -5.06 -0.45 1.95
N THR A 346 -6.38 -0.59 2.03
CA THR A 346 -7.35 0.38 1.48
C THR A 346 -7.36 1.67 2.31
N GLY A 347 -7.09 2.79 1.62
CA GLY A 347 -6.87 4.13 2.21
C GLY A 347 -5.42 4.63 2.15
N PHE A 348 -4.49 3.78 1.70
CA PHE A 348 -3.05 4.07 1.64
C PHE A 348 -2.63 5.06 0.54
N ILE A 349 -3.36 5.08 -0.57
CA ILE A 349 -2.98 5.86 -1.76
C ILE A 349 -3.26 7.35 -1.52
N GLY A 350 -4.54 7.73 -1.38
CA GLY A 350 -4.95 9.12 -1.18
C GLY A 350 -6.38 9.41 -1.61
N PRO A 351 -6.77 10.71 -1.61
CA PRO A 351 -8.11 11.16 -1.96
C PRO A 351 -8.49 10.90 -3.43
N GLU A 352 -7.53 10.59 -4.30
CA GLU A 352 -7.76 10.18 -5.68
C GLU A 352 -8.44 8.80 -5.78
N THR A 353 -8.33 7.95 -4.74
CA THR A 353 -9.02 6.65 -4.66
C THR A 353 -10.12 6.68 -3.61
N HIS A 354 -9.82 7.14 -2.39
CA HIS A 354 -10.76 7.22 -1.27
C HIS A 354 -10.66 8.60 -0.61
N ARG A 355 -11.71 9.41 -0.77
CA ARG A 355 -11.71 10.80 -0.32
C ARG A 355 -11.84 10.94 1.19
N ASP A 356 -12.71 10.15 1.82
CA ASP A 356 -13.14 10.36 3.20
C ASP A 356 -13.35 9.07 4.00
N ASN A 357 -13.71 9.24 5.27
CA ASN A 357 -13.99 8.13 6.19
C ASN A 357 -15.03 7.14 5.64
N PHE A 358 -16.09 7.62 5.00
CA PHE A 358 -17.21 6.77 4.58
C PHE A 358 -16.78 5.85 3.43
N GLU A 359 -16.09 6.40 2.44
CA GLU A 359 -15.53 5.62 1.34
C GLU A 359 -14.55 4.56 1.85
N MET A 360 -13.63 4.93 2.74
CA MET A 360 -12.64 4.02 3.32
C MET A 360 -13.31 2.90 4.15
N ILE A 361 -14.30 3.21 4.99
CA ILE A 361 -15.00 2.21 5.81
C ILE A 361 -15.71 1.19 4.92
N LEU A 362 -16.48 1.66 3.93
CA LEU A 362 -17.24 0.76 3.06
C LEU A 362 -16.33 -0.11 2.19
N ALA A 363 -15.27 0.47 1.60
CA ALA A 363 -14.33 -0.27 0.80
C ALA A 363 -13.65 -1.39 1.63
N ASN A 364 -13.20 -1.07 2.85
CA ASN A 364 -12.64 -2.09 3.74
C ASN A 364 -13.64 -3.21 4.11
N LEU A 365 -14.94 -2.89 4.27
CA LEU A 365 -15.96 -3.92 4.53
C LEU A 365 -16.21 -4.80 3.31
N GLN A 366 -16.21 -4.23 2.10
CA GLN A 366 -16.30 -4.99 0.85
C GLN A 366 -15.09 -5.92 0.70
N ASP A 367 -13.88 -5.39 0.88
CA ASP A 367 -12.59 -6.10 0.83
C ASP A 367 -12.59 -7.32 1.76
N HIS A 368 -12.91 -7.08 3.03
CA HIS A 368 -12.99 -8.13 4.03
C HIS A 368 -14.01 -9.20 3.66
N PHE A 369 -15.21 -8.79 3.23
CA PHE A 369 -16.25 -9.72 2.79
C PHE A 369 -15.81 -10.57 1.59
N MET A 370 -15.28 -9.96 0.53
CA MET A 370 -14.89 -10.66 -0.68
C MET A 370 -13.75 -11.64 -0.41
N GLY A 371 -12.70 -11.20 0.31
CA GLY A 371 -11.58 -12.07 0.63
C GLY A 371 -11.97 -13.25 1.53
N LYS A 372 -12.81 -13.02 2.56
CA LYS A 372 -13.33 -14.11 3.42
C LYS A 372 -14.21 -15.06 2.63
N LEU A 373 -15.12 -14.54 1.81
CA LEU A 373 -16.01 -15.35 0.99
C LEU A 373 -15.23 -16.22 0.01
N LEU A 374 -14.15 -15.71 -0.59
CA LEU A 374 -13.24 -16.47 -1.44
C LEU A 374 -12.29 -17.42 -0.67
N GLY A 375 -12.43 -17.51 0.66
CA GLY A 375 -11.73 -18.49 1.49
C GLY A 375 -10.32 -18.06 1.92
N LEU A 376 -9.99 -16.77 1.86
CA LEU A 376 -8.70 -16.25 2.28
C LEU A 376 -8.64 -16.01 3.80
N PRO A 377 -7.46 -16.19 4.43
CA PRO A 377 -7.20 -15.77 5.80
C PRO A 377 -7.03 -14.25 5.89
N MET A 378 -8.11 -13.50 5.62
CA MET A 378 -8.08 -12.03 5.55
C MET A 378 -7.78 -11.38 6.91
N GLY A 379 -6.68 -10.64 6.96
CA GLY A 379 -6.50 -9.52 7.87
C GLY A 379 -6.79 -8.20 7.16
N MET A 380 -6.79 -7.11 7.91
CA MET A 380 -7.22 -5.80 7.42
C MET A 380 -6.25 -4.72 7.88
N ALA A 381 -5.95 -3.77 7.00
CA ALA A 381 -5.18 -2.58 7.33
C ALA A 381 -5.97 -1.32 6.90
N PRO A 382 -7.08 -1.00 7.61
CA PRO A 382 -7.78 0.25 7.37
C PRO A 382 -6.83 1.40 7.73
N CYS A 383 -6.38 2.12 6.72
CA CYS A 383 -5.30 3.07 6.88
C CYS A 383 -5.66 4.39 6.20
N TYR A 384 -4.82 5.41 6.42
CA TYR A 384 -5.04 6.69 5.80
C TYR A 384 -3.77 7.49 5.63
N THR A 385 -3.90 8.52 4.79
CA THR A 385 -2.90 9.54 4.54
C THR A 385 -3.50 10.91 4.86
N LEU A 386 -2.67 11.86 5.28
CA LEU A 386 -3.17 13.14 5.78
C LEU A 386 -3.69 14.07 4.68
N HIS A 387 -3.41 13.80 3.41
CA HIS A 387 -3.98 14.52 2.27
C HIS A 387 -5.35 14.00 1.83
N SER A 388 -5.86 12.96 2.50
CA SER A 388 -7.27 12.56 2.45
C SER A 388 -8.08 13.20 3.58
N GLN A 389 -9.41 13.18 3.47
CA GLN A 389 -10.32 13.56 4.56
C GLN A 389 -10.60 12.39 5.51
N ILE A 390 -9.79 11.34 5.47
CA ILE A 390 -9.85 10.23 6.41
C ILE A 390 -9.18 10.64 7.72
N THR A 391 -9.72 10.14 8.82
CA THR A 391 -9.32 10.48 10.19
C THR A 391 -9.04 9.22 11.00
N MET A 392 -8.29 9.39 12.09
CA MET A 392 -8.08 8.32 13.06
C MET A 392 -9.41 7.76 13.58
N GLU A 393 -10.41 8.62 13.84
CA GLU A 393 -11.73 8.20 14.27
C GLU A 393 -12.43 7.33 13.21
N GLY A 394 -12.31 7.69 11.92
CA GLY A 394 -12.81 6.88 10.80
C GLY A 394 -12.16 5.51 10.74
N GLN A 395 -10.83 5.45 10.85
CA GLN A 395 -10.09 4.19 10.96
C GLN A 395 -10.58 3.35 12.13
N GLN A 396 -10.71 3.93 13.33
CA GLN A 396 -11.15 3.20 14.53
C GLN A 396 -12.56 2.62 14.36
N VAL A 397 -13.47 3.36 13.70
CA VAL A 397 -14.80 2.85 13.35
C VAL A 397 -14.70 1.66 12.39
N ALA A 398 -13.89 1.76 11.33
CA ALA A 398 -13.65 0.65 10.40
C ALA A 398 -13.14 -0.59 11.16
N THR A 399 -12.11 -0.41 11.99
CA THR A 399 -11.48 -1.49 12.76
C THR A 399 -12.45 -2.19 13.72
N GLN A 400 -13.36 -1.45 14.38
CA GLN A 400 -14.41 -2.04 15.21
C GLN A 400 -15.38 -2.91 14.41
N LEU A 401 -15.84 -2.42 13.25
CA LEU A 401 -16.74 -3.16 12.36
C LEU A 401 -16.07 -4.42 11.79
N LEU A 402 -14.80 -4.30 11.37
CA LEU A 402 -14.02 -5.42 10.83
C LEU A 402 -13.71 -6.48 11.90
N THR A 403 -13.49 -6.06 13.16
CA THR A 403 -13.36 -7.00 14.28
C THR A 403 -14.67 -7.75 14.51
N ALA A 404 -15.80 -7.05 14.51
CA ALA A 404 -17.12 -7.66 14.64
C ALA A 404 -17.41 -8.66 13.48
N ALA A 405 -16.93 -8.33 12.27
CA ALA A 405 -16.98 -9.17 11.07
C ALA A 405 -16.01 -10.36 11.10
N GLY A 406 -15.08 -10.43 12.04
CA GLY A 406 -14.15 -11.55 12.18
C GLY A 406 -12.87 -11.45 11.37
N ALA A 407 -12.29 -10.24 11.27
CA ALA A 407 -10.91 -10.04 10.82
C ALA A 407 -9.96 -11.03 11.53
N ASN A 408 -8.99 -11.56 10.80
CA ASN A 408 -8.01 -12.49 11.38
C ASN A 408 -6.92 -11.75 12.14
N PHE A 409 -6.49 -10.62 11.60
CA PHE A 409 -5.45 -9.78 12.17
C PHE A 409 -5.57 -8.32 11.67
N PHE A 410 -4.93 -7.42 12.39
CA PHE A 410 -4.65 -6.04 11.98
C PHE A 410 -3.15 -5.76 12.04
N MET A 411 -2.77 -4.51 11.87
CA MET A 411 -1.38 -4.04 11.89
C MET A 411 -1.04 -3.50 13.28
N ASP A 412 0.21 -3.70 13.69
CA ASP A 412 0.85 -2.94 14.76
C ASP A 412 1.95 -2.07 14.16
N VAL A 413 1.55 -0.86 13.80
CA VAL A 413 2.44 0.26 13.56
C VAL A 413 2.50 1.08 14.85
N TYR A 414 3.71 1.26 15.38
CA TYR A 414 3.86 1.91 16.69
C TYR A 414 3.19 3.28 16.75
N LEU A 415 2.23 3.43 17.67
CA LEU A 415 1.41 4.63 17.85
C LEU A 415 0.72 5.09 16.54
N SER A 416 0.31 4.13 15.71
CA SER A 416 -0.47 4.32 14.49
C SER A 416 0.23 5.13 13.41
N THR A 417 1.55 5.27 13.48
CA THR A 417 2.31 6.23 12.66
C THR A 417 3.52 5.57 12.00
N ASP A 418 3.43 5.31 10.70
CA ASP A 418 4.55 4.81 9.93
C ASP A 418 5.35 5.97 9.33
N ARG A 419 6.55 6.17 9.88
CA ARG A 419 7.41 7.30 9.54
C ARG A 419 8.21 7.10 8.25
N MET A 420 8.32 5.86 7.78
CA MET A 420 9.01 5.55 6.53
C MET A 420 8.04 5.67 5.35
N LEU A 421 6.86 5.06 5.47
CA LEU A 421 5.84 5.07 4.43
C LEU A 421 4.93 6.32 4.47
N ALA A 422 5.07 7.15 5.51
CA ALA A 422 4.33 8.39 5.70
C ALA A 422 2.79 8.20 5.65
N TYR A 423 2.31 7.19 6.39
CA TYR A 423 0.89 6.87 6.50
C TYR A 423 0.53 6.41 7.92
N PHE A 424 -0.77 6.24 8.16
CA PHE A 424 -1.32 5.94 9.47
C PHE A 424 -2.15 4.67 9.43
N ASP A 425 -1.88 3.77 10.38
CA ASP A 425 -2.49 2.44 10.47
C ASP A 425 -2.89 2.13 11.92
N THR A 426 -3.48 0.97 12.14
CA THR A 426 -3.68 0.37 13.45
C THR A 426 -2.35 0.17 14.21
N SER A 427 -2.45 0.17 15.54
CA SER A 427 -1.34 -0.03 16.46
C SER A 427 -1.61 -1.18 17.43
N GLY A 428 -0.57 -1.64 18.13
CA GLY A 428 -0.71 -2.64 19.19
C GLY A 428 -1.66 -2.22 20.31
N HIS A 429 -1.84 -0.92 20.52
CA HIS A 429 -2.87 -0.40 21.43
C HIS A 429 -4.29 -0.64 20.89
N ASP A 430 -4.50 -0.48 19.58
CA ASP A 430 -5.78 -0.77 18.94
C ASP A 430 -6.08 -2.27 19.01
N ASP A 431 -5.11 -3.11 18.66
CA ASP A 431 -5.24 -4.58 18.72
C ASP A 431 -5.61 -5.07 20.12
N GLN A 432 -4.90 -4.58 21.14
CA GLN A 432 -5.19 -4.95 22.52
C GLN A 432 -6.55 -4.40 23.00
N THR A 433 -6.94 -3.21 22.54
CA THR A 433 -8.27 -2.65 22.84
C THR A 433 -9.38 -3.52 22.24
N LEU A 434 -9.21 -3.97 21.00
CA LEU A 434 -10.19 -4.83 20.32
C LEU A 434 -10.28 -6.20 20.97
N ARG A 435 -9.15 -6.77 21.41
CA ARG A 435 -9.11 -8.01 22.20
C ARG A 435 -9.93 -7.88 23.47
N GLU A 436 -9.77 -6.78 24.22
CA GLU A 436 -10.53 -6.53 25.45
C GLU A 436 -12.02 -6.27 25.19
N VAL A 437 -12.36 -5.45 24.18
CA VAL A 437 -13.75 -5.11 23.85
C VAL A 437 -14.54 -6.33 23.36
N HIS A 438 -13.91 -7.20 22.57
CA HIS A 438 -14.57 -8.35 21.92
C HIS A 438 -14.31 -9.70 22.63
N GLY A 439 -13.56 -9.71 23.74
CA GLY A 439 -13.21 -10.93 24.46
C GLY A 439 -12.38 -11.91 23.63
N LEU A 440 -11.40 -11.39 22.89
CA LEU A 440 -10.52 -12.15 21.99
C LEU A 440 -9.12 -12.29 22.58
N ALA A 441 -8.39 -13.31 22.14
CA ALA A 441 -6.99 -13.53 22.51
C ALA A 441 -6.05 -13.50 21.29
N PRO A 442 -4.73 -13.38 21.47
CA PRO A 442 -3.76 -13.73 20.43
C PRO A 442 -3.88 -15.20 20.01
N ALA A 443 -3.15 -15.59 18.96
CA ALA A 443 -3.01 -17.01 18.59
C ALA A 443 -2.56 -17.86 19.78
N ALA A 444 -3.11 -19.07 19.92
CA ALA A 444 -2.96 -19.89 21.13
C ALA A 444 -1.49 -20.20 21.48
N ASP A 445 -0.66 -20.52 20.49
CA ASP A 445 0.76 -20.79 20.66
C ASP A 445 1.49 -19.55 21.22
N TYR A 446 1.13 -18.37 20.72
CA TYR A 446 1.68 -17.09 21.14
C TYR A 446 1.18 -16.65 22.52
N LEU A 447 -0.09 -16.89 22.83
CA LEU A 447 -0.65 -16.65 24.16
C LEU A 447 0.08 -17.47 25.23
N ALA A 448 0.42 -18.73 24.95
CA ALA A 448 1.19 -19.55 25.89
C ALA A 448 2.55 -18.92 26.22
N TRP A 449 3.28 -18.48 25.20
CA TRP A 449 4.54 -17.74 25.37
C TRP A 449 4.33 -16.42 26.15
N GLY A 450 3.28 -15.65 25.80
CA GLY A 450 3.00 -14.38 26.47
C GLY A 450 2.59 -14.54 27.94
N LEU A 451 1.95 -15.64 28.31
CA LEU A 451 1.66 -16.00 29.72
C LEU A 451 2.96 -16.33 30.47
N GLU A 452 3.86 -17.12 29.86
CA GLU A 452 5.18 -17.44 30.46
C GLU A 452 6.01 -16.17 30.71
N LYS A 453 5.96 -15.23 29.78
CA LYS A 453 6.66 -13.94 29.86
C LYS A 453 5.99 -12.92 30.79
N GLY A 454 4.79 -13.20 31.30
CA GLY A 454 4.00 -12.26 32.11
C GLY A 454 3.45 -11.06 31.32
N ILE A 455 3.44 -11.14 29.98
CA ILE A 455 2.81 -10.16 29.09
C ILE A 455 1.28 -10.29 29.17
N PHE A 456 0.79 -11.52 29.30
CA PHE A 456 -0.62 -11.81 29.58
C PHE A 456 -0.76 -12.50 30.93
N ALA A 457 -1.99 -12.48 31.45
CA ALA A 457 -2.42 -13.26 32.59
C ALA A 457 -3.77 -13.94 32.28
N ARG A 458 -4.11 -14.98 33.04
CA ARG A 458 -5.45 -15.55 33.05
C ARG A 458 -6.14 -15.16 34.35
N GLU A 459 -7.32 -14.57 34.21
CA GLU A 459 -8.21 -14.30 35.33
C GLU A 459 -8.85 -15.60 35.84
N GLU A 460 -9.48 -15.54 37.02
CA GLU A 460 -10.15 -16.71 37.64
C GLU A 460 -11.25 -17.31 36.76
N ASP A 461 -11.91 -16.49 35.95
CA ASP A 461 -12.96 -16.92 35.01
C ASP A 461 -12.43 -17.48 33.67
N GLY A 462 -11.10 -17.52 33.50
CA GLY A 462 -10.42 -18.00 32.31
C GLY A 462 -10.18 -16.95 31.23
N THR A 463 -10.67 -15.71 31.42
CA THR A 463 -10.45 -14.58 30.52
C THR A 463 -8.96 -14.25 30.43
N VAL A 464 -8.50 -13.88 29.24
CA VAL A 464 -7.13 -13.40 29.03
C VAL A 464 -7.10 -11.90 29.32
N ALA A 465 -6.24 -11.50 30.25
CA ALA A 465 -5.99 -10.11 30.60
C ALA A 465 -4.53 -9.73 30.35
N ARG A 466 -4.24 -8.42 30.41
CA ARG A 466 -2.86 -7.92 30.38
C ARG A 466 -2.14 -8.32 31.67
N GLY A 467 -0.96 -8.89 31.53
CA GLY A 467 -0.10 -9.27 32.63
C GLY A 467 0.73 -8.09 33.16
N PRO A 468 1.47 -8.27 34.25
CA PRO A 468 2.26 -7.22 34.90
C PRO A 468 3.43 -6.70 34.04
N ARG A 469 3.84 -7.43 32.99
CA ARG A 469 4.91 -7.03 32.06
C ARG A 469 4.37 -6.54 30.71
N TRP A 470 3.06 -6.36 30.58
CA TRP A 470 2.47 -5.85 29.34
C TRP A 470 2.97 -4.42 29.06
N GLY A 471 3.50 -4.21 27.85
CA GLY A 471 4.05 -2.94 27.40
C GLY A 471 5.40 -2.57 28.00
N ASP A 472 6.09 -3.51 28.66
CA ASP A 472 7.45 -3.34 29.18
C ASP A 472 8.51 -3.97 28.25
N PRO A 473 9.09 -3.21 27.29
CA PRO A 473 10.11 -3.73 26.37
C PRO A 473 11.43 -4.11 27.05
N THR A 474 11.68 -3.64 28.28
CA THR A 474 12.91 -3.99 29.01
C THR A 474 12.98 -5.47 29.36
N LEU A 475 11.85 -6.19 29.26
CA LEU A 475 11.77 -7.65 29.35
C LEU A 475 12.74 -8.38 28.40
N PHE A 476 13.04 -7.77 27.25
CA PHE A 476 13.88 -8.38 26.21
C PHE A 476 15.27 -7.75 26.12
N CYS A 477 15.61 -6.88 27.06
CA CYS A 477 16.91 -6.24 27.16
C CYS A 477 17.56 -6.63 28.50
N PRO A 478 18.91 -6.59 28.60
CA PRO A 478 19.59 -6.88 29.87
C PRO A 478 19.21 -5.88 30.97
N ASP A 479 19.00 -4.62 30.59
CA ASP A 479 18.57 -3.53 31.47
C ASP A 479 17.88 -2.39 30.67
N ALA A 480 17.40 -1.38 31.40
CA ALA A 480 16.74 -0.22 30.82
C ALA A 480 17.69 0.71 30.03
N GLU A 481 18.99 0.70 30.34
CA GLU A 481 19.98 1.53 29.66
C GLU A 481 20.26 0.97 28.25
N ALA A 482 20.35 -0.36 28.12
CA ALA A 482 20.45 -1.03 26.84
C ALA A 482 19.26 -0.70 25.93
N PHE A 483 18.03 -0.76 26.46
CA PHE A 483 16.85 -0.39 25.68
C PHE A 483 16.84 1.10 25.31
N ALA A 484 17.24 1.99 26.23
CA ALA A 484 17.36 3.43 25.95
C ALA A 484 18.39 3.71 24.82
N GLY A 485 19.49 2.95 24.78
CA GLY A 485 20.48 3.02 23.70
C GLY A 485 19.90 2.62 22.33
N LEU A 486 19.07 1.58 22.28
CA LEU A 486 18.36 1.20 21.04
C LEU A 486 17.34 2.28 20.64
N LEU A 487 16.59 2.81 21.61
CA LEU A 487 15.60 3.87 21.37
C LEU A 487 16.21 5.17 20.85
N ALA A 488 17.42 5.51 21.27
CA ALA A 488 18.12 6.70 20.78
C ALA A 488 18.41 6.66 19.26
N ARG A 489 18.26 5.48 18.63
CA ARG A 489 18.36 5.29 17.18
C ARG A 489 17.02 5.43 16.45
N THR A 490 15.90 5.47 17.16
CA THR A 490 14.57 5.64 16.56
C THR A 490 14.27 7.11 16.26
N PRO A 491 13.58 7.44 15.15
CA PRO A 491 13.09 8.80 14.92
C PRO A 491 12.04 9.17 15.99
N ALA A 492 11.88 10.45 16.29
CA ALA A 492 11.09 10.98 17.42
C ALA A 492 9.87 10.12 17.82
N MET A 493 9.99 9.42 18.96
CA MET A 493 8.94 8.61 19.56
C MET A 493 8.27 9.40 20.71
N PRO A 494 6.96 9.70 20.65
CA PRO A 494 6.27 10.48 21.69
C PRO A 494 6.32 9.90 23.12
N GLY A 495 6.65 8.61 23.28
CA GLY A 495 6.85 7.93 24.55
C GLY A 495 6.11 6.60 24.64
N PHE A 496 6.45 5.79 25.65
CA PHE A 496 5.97 4.41 25.83
C PHE A 496 4.94 4.26 26.97
N ASP A 497 4.54 5.37 27.60
CA ASP A 497 3.62 5.35 28.72
C ASP A 497 2.22 4.89 28.28
N ASN A 498 1.65 3.95 29.01
CA ASN A 498 0.34 3.35 28.73
C ASN A 498 -0.67 3.63 29.85
N ALA A 499 -1.94 3.80 29.50
CA ALA A 499 -3.07 3.87 30.43
C ALA A 499 -4.10 2.83 30.01
N GLY A 500 -4.04 1.64 30.63
CA GLY A 500 -4.80 0.51 30.13
C GLY A 500 -4.23 -0.01 28.79
N PRO A 501 -5.06 -0.48 27.85
CA PRO A 501 -4.61 -0.92 26.54
C PRO A 501 -4.34 0.26 25.58
N ARG A 502 -4.45 1.51 26.06
CA ARG A 502 -4.27 2.74 25.28
C ARG A 502 -2.98 3.45 25.67
N PRO A 503 -2.43 4.32 24.79
CA PRO A 503 -1.38 5.24 25.19
C PRO A 503 -1.88 6.14 26.33
N ALA A 504 -1.00 6.51 27.26
CA ALA A 504 -1.33 7.48 28.30
C ALA A 504 -1.69 8.85 27.67
N ASP A 505 -2.46 9.67 28.39
CA ASP A 505 -2.98 10.93 27.85
C ASP A 505 -1.87 11.81 27.27
N ARG A 506 -0.76 12.00 27.99
CA ARG A 506 0.42 12.75 27.53
C ARG A 506 0.95 12.29 26.17
N VAL A 507 1.06 10.96 25.98
CA VAL A 507 1.52 10.36 24.73
C VAL A 507 0.50 10.62 23.63
N SER A 508 -0.79 10.37 23.92
CA SER A 508 -1.89 10.57 22.98
C SER A 508 -2.05 12.03 22.52
N ARG A 509 -1.85 13.01 23.43
CA ARG A 509 -1.92 14.44 23.12
C ARG A 509 -0.80 14.86 22.19
N THR A 510 0.42 14.38 22.41
CA THR A 510 1.57 14.64 21.53
C THR A 510 1.32 14.10 20.13
N ILE A 511 0.83 12.86 20.00
CA ILE A 511 0.48 12.29 18.69
C ILE A 511 -0.59 13.14 17.99
N ARG A 512 -1.68 13.49 18.68
CA ARG A 512 -2.75 14.30 18.09
C ARG A 512 -2.28 15.69 17.67
N ALA A 513 -1.40 16.33 18.44
CA ALA A 513 -0.82 17.62 18.09
C ALA A 513 0.07 17.51 16.84
N ASN A 514 0.91 16.48 16.77
CA ASN A 514 1.74 16.19 15.60
C ASN A 514 0.90 15.94 14.34
N LEU A 515 -0.18 15.15 14.44
CA LEU A 515 -1.11 14.91 13.34
C LEU A 515 -1.78 16.20 12.86
N ALA A 516 -2.16 17.09 13.78
CA ALA A 516 -2.79 18.36 13.43
C ALA A 516 -1.82 19.27 12.67
N ILE A 517 -0.57 19.41 13.14
CA ILE A 517 0.48 20.19 12.47
C ILE A 517 0.80 19.60 11.10
N ALA A 518 0.94 18.28 11.02
CA ALA A 518 1.22 17.60 9.75
C ALA A 518 0.08 17.78 8.74
N ARG A 519 -1.18 17.76 9.19
CA ARG A 519 -2.34 18.07 8.35
C ARG A 519 -2.34 19.52 7.90
N GLU A 520 -2.08 20.47 8.80
CA GLU A 520 -1.96 21.89 8.47
C GLU A 520 -0.94 22.14 7.35
N ALA A 521 0.24 21.48 7.41
CA ALA A 521 1.29 21.62 6.40
C ALA A 521 0.85 21.21 4.98
N ILE A 522 -0.05 20.22 4.85
CA ILE A 522 -0.60 19.78 3.56
C ILE A 522 -1.53 20.84 2.96
N TYR A 523 -2.29 21.49 3.84
CA TYR A 523 -3.24 22.54 3.45
C TYR A 523 -2.64 23.95 3.56
N ALA A 524 -1.33 24.08 3.69
CA ALA A 524 -0.62 25.36 3.67
C ALA A 524 -0.33 25.82 2.23
N ASP A 525 -0.51 27.12 1.95
CA ASP A 525 -0.22 27.71 0.65
C ASP A 525 1.27 28.05 0.50
N LEU A 526 1.81 27.87 -0.70
CA LEU A 526 3.17 28.26 -1.04
C LEU A 526 3.30 29.79 -1.11
N ASP A 527 3.80 30.39 -0.04
CA ASP A 527 4.15 31.81 0.03
C ASP A 527 5.60 32.10 -0.45
N PRO A 528 5.79 32.82 -1.58
CA PRO A 528 7.12 33.21 -2.07
C PRO A 528 7.89 34.13 -1.12
N ALA A 529 7.21 34.89 -0.26
CA ALA A 529 7.87 35.82 0.68
C ALA A 529 8.73 35.08 1.72
N ARG A 530 8.43 33.79 1.96
CA ARG A 530 9.18 32.92 2.86
C ARG A 530 10.39 32.24 2.21
N LEU A 531 10.63 32.46 0.90
CA LEU A 531 11.70 31.79 0.14
C LEU A 531 13.03 32.56 0.10
N GLY A 532 13.30 33.39 1.12
CA GLY A 532 14.60 34.04 1.28
C GLY A 532 14.96 35.09 0.21
N GLY A 533 13.98 35.59 -0.54
CA GLY A 533 14.20 36.60 -1.59
C GLY A 533 14.85 36.06 -2.88
N ILE A 534 14.87 34.73 -3.06
CA ILE A 534 15.39 34.10 -4.27
C ILE A 534 14.49 34.48 -5.48
N PRO A 535 15.05 34.95 -6.61
CA PRO A 535 14.26 35.24 -7.79
C PRO A 535 13.77 33.95 -8.45
N PHE A 536 12.46 33.84 -8.66
CA PHE A 536 11.85 32.70 -9.35
C PHE A 536 11.07 33.15 -10.58
N ARG A 537 11.18 32.40 -11.68
CA ARG A 537 10.22 32.44 -12.77
C ARG A 537 9.02 31.59 -12.39
N ARG A 538 7.85 32.23 -12.20
CA ARG A 538 6.62 31.52 -11.84
C ARG A 538 6.03 30.84 -13.08
N ILE A 539 5.64 29.58 -12.90
CA ILE A 539 4.92 28.77 -13.87
C ILE A 539 3.74 28.10 -13.16
N ALA A 540 2.79 27.56 -13.91
CA ALA A 540 1.61 26.90 -13.34
C ALA A 540 1.42 25.49 -13.93
N SER A 541 0.95 24.59 -13.07
CA SER A 541 0.50 23.26 -13.48
C SER A 541 -0.95 23.34 -13.96
N ARG A 542 -1.50 22.23 -14.44
CA ARG A 542 -2.93 22.17 -14.79
C ARG A 542 -3.85 22.19 -13.55
N ALA A 543 -3.30 22.01 -12.35
CA ALA A 543 -4.06 22.12 -11.11
C ALA A 543 -4.35 23.60 -10.76
N GLN A 544 -5.63 23.95 -10.71
CA GLN A 544 -6.08 25.31 -10.43
C GLN A 544 -6.18 25.61 -8.94
N ASP A 545 -6.39 24.58 -8.13
CA ASP A 545 -6.52 24.67 -6.68
C ASP A 545 -6.00 23.38 -6.01
N ARG A 546 -5.94 23.40 -4.68
CA ARG A 546 -5.44 22.28 -3.89
C ARG A 546 -6.34 21.04 -3.97
N ASP A 547 -7.67 21.17 -4.03
CA ASP A 547 -8.55 19.99 -4.06
C ASP A 547 -8.32 19.22 -5.37
N ALA A 548 -8.18 19.94 -6.48
CA ALA A 548 -7.82 19.38 -7.77
C ALA A 548 -6.43 18.74 -7.73
N HIS A 549 -5.42 19.42 -7.17
CA HIS A 549 -4.06 18.88 -7.03
C HIS A 549 -3.99 17.59 -6.20
N LEU A 550 -4.76 17.52 -5.11
CA LEU A 550 -4.78 16.36 -4.24
C LEU A 550 -5.56 15.19 -4.87
N SER A 551 -6.68 15.46 -5.53
CA SER A 551 -7.59 14.44 -6.08
C SER A 551 -7.20 13.94 -7.48
N HIS A 552 -6.39 14.71 -8.22
CA HIS A 552 -5.98 14.40 -9.59
C HIS A 552 -4.44 14.59 -9.72
N PRO A 553 -3.64 13.56 -9.44
CA PRO A 553 -2.18 13.68 -9.52
C PRO A 553 -1.66 14.00 -10.93
N ASP A 554 -2.37 13.59 -11.97
CA ASP A 554 -2.01 13.78 -13.38
C ASP A 554 -1.96 15.26 -13.77
N ILE A 555 -2.89 16.09 -13.28
CA ILE A 555 -2.90 17.53 -13.60
C ILE A 555 -1.79 18.30 -12.88
N GLY A 556 -1.27 17.79 -11.76
CA GLY A 556 -0.08 18.35 -11.12
C GLY A 556 1.23 17.87 -11.76
N ALA A 557 1.20 16.76 -12.51
CA ALA A 557 2.33 16.21 -13.23
C ALA A 557 2.60 16.89 -14.60
N ASP A 558 1.76 17.86 -14.99
CA ASP A 558 1.83 18.51 -16.29
C ASP A 558 1.62 20.03 -16.17
N LEU A 559 2.14 20.78 -17.14
CA LEU A 559 2.06 22.24 -17.18
C LEU A 559 0.75 22.70 -17.80
N ASP A 560 0.23 23.85 -17.35
CA ASP A 560 -0.86 24.48 -18.09
C ASP A 560 -0.39 24.90 -19.49
N ALA A 561 -1.31 24.97 -20.45
CA ALA A 561 -0.99 25.21 -21.85
C ALA A 561 -0.32 26.59 -22.10
N ALA A 562 -0.68 27.61 -21.31
CA ALA A 562 -0.09 28.95 -21.42
C ALA A 562 1.31 28.99 -20.81
N ALA A 563 1.54 28.34 -19.67
CA ALA A 563 2.86 28.16 -19.08
C ALA A 563 3.77 27.40 -20.04
N LEU A 564 3.32 26.28 -20.61
CA LEU A 564 4.09 25.51 -21.58
C LEU A 564 4.45 26.34 -22.82
N ALA A 565 3.50 27.11 -23.37
CA ALA A 565 3.74 27.98 -24.52
C ALA A 565 4.69 29.16 -24.22
N ALA A 566 4.79 29.56 -22.95
CA ALA A 566 5.70 30.62 -22.51
C ALA A 566 7.14 30.13 -22.29
N LEU A 567 7.36 28.82 -22.18
CA LEU A 567 8.69 28.23 -22.09
C LEU A 567 9.29 28.04 -23.49
N ALA A 568 10.55 28.43 -23.65
CA ALA A 568 11.32 28.24 -24.88
C ALA A 568 12.63 27.50 -24.57
N ALA A 569 13.22 26.85 -25.57
CA ALA A 569 14.46 26.13 -25.40
C ALA A 569 15.59 27.08 -24.93
N GLU A 570 16.12 26.81 -23.73
CA GLU A 570 17.25 27.53 -23.14
C GLU A 570 18.54 26.70 -23.18
N CYS A 571 18.41 25.37 -23.34
CA CYS A 571 19.52 24.41 -23.50
C CYS A 571 20.57 24.47 -22.37
N ARG A 572 20.11 24.68 -21.12
CA ARG A 572 20.96 24.68 -19.92
C ARG A 572 21.29 23.25 -19.47
N ASP A 573 22.40 23.09 -18.76
CA ASP A 573 22.75 21.79 -18.18
C ASP A 573 21.78 21.42 -17.07
N VAL A 574 21.48 22.38 -16.18
CA VAL A 574 20.60 22.15 -15.03
C VAL A 574 19.49 23.19 -14.95
N GLN A 575 18.26 22.72 -14.79
CA GLN A 575 17.10 23.54 -14.40
C GLN A 575 16.63 23.12 -13.01
N VAL A 576 16.42 24.09 -12.11
CA VAL A 576 15.80 23.81 -10.80
C VAL A 576 14.32 24.21 -10.81
N VAL A 577 13.46 23.35 -10.29
CA VAL A 577 12.03 23.59 -10.06
C VAL A 577 11.75 23.45 -8.57
N VAL A 578 11.08 24.44 -7.99
CA VAL A 578 10.60 24.40 -6.61
C VAL A 578 9.08 24.28 -6.63
N SER A 579 8.56 23.27 -5.95
CA SER A 579 7.12 23.01 -5.83
C SER A 579 6.75 22.65 -4.40
N ASP A 580 5.59 23.12 -3.94
CA ASP A 580 5.01 22.72 -2.65
C ASP A 580 4.72 21.23 -2.58
N GLY A 581 4.34 20.59 -3.69
CA GLY A 581 4.00 19.18 -3.68
C GLY A 581 2.89 18.88 -2.68
N LEU A 582 3.19 18.09 -1.65
CA LEU A 582 2.25 17.78 -0.57
C LEU A 582 2.54 18.53 0.73
N SER A 583 3.55 19.40 0.78
CA SER A 583 3.84 20.24 1.95
C SER A 583 4.54 21.55 1.56
N ALA A 584 3.80 22.66 1.59
CA ALA A 584 4.40 23.98 1.41
C ALA A 584 5.38 24.33 2.54
N GLU A 585 5.12 23.85 3.76
CA GLU A 585 6.00 24.08 4.91
C GLU A 585 7.39 23.44 4.73
N ALA A 586 7.48 22.30 4.04
CA ALA A 586 8.76 21.70 3.67
C ALA A 586 9.58 22.61 2.75
N VAL A 587 8.93 23.27 1.79
CA VAL A 587 9.58 24.23 0.91
C VAL A 587 10.04 25.46 1.69
N HIS A 588 9.15 26.03 2.50
CA HIS A 588 9.46 27.22 3.30
C HIS A 588 10.59 27.00 4.30
N ALA A 589 10.66 25.83 4.92
CA ALA A 589 11.68 25.53 5.91
C ALA A 589 13.07 25.26 5.29
N ASN A 590 13.14 24.67 4.09
CA ASN A 590 14.40 24.14 3.58
C ASN A 590 14.99 24.93 2.41
N VAL A 591 14.16 25.40 1.47
CA VAL A 591 14.65 26.04 0.23
C VAL A 591 15.55 27.26 0.50
N PRO A 592 15.25 28.15 1.46
CA PRO A 592 16.12 29.29 1.77
C PRO A 592 17.55 28.89 2.18
N HIS A 593 17.70 27.73 2.81
CA HIS A 593 18.98 27.23 3.33
C HIS A 593 19.68 26.26 2.37
N LEU A 594 18.96 25.69 1.42
CA LEU A 594 19.45 24.68 0.47
C LEU A 594 19.81 25.29 -0.89
N LEU A 595 18.88 26.03 -1.50
CA LEU A 595 18.95 26.38 -2.92
C LEU A 595 20.14 27.28 -3.28
N PRO A 596 20.48 28.34 -2.51
CA PRO A 596 21.63 29.18 -2.84
C PRO A 596 22.94 28.38 -2.91
N GLY A 597 23.19 27.53 -1.91
CA GLY A 597 24.41 26.70 -1.86
C GLY A 597 24.46 25.64 -2.94
N LEU A 598 23.31 25.10 -3.37
CA LEU A 598 23.23 24.19 -4.51
C LEU A 598 23.62 24.91 -5.83
N LEU A 599 23.03 26.07 -6.10
CA LEU A 599 23.28 26.84 -7.32
C LEU A 599 24.75 27.29 -7.41
N ASP A 600 25.30 27.83 -6.32
CA ASP A 600 26.70 28.26 -6.25
C ASP A 600 27.68 27.13 -6.58
N ARG A 601 27.43 25.92 -6.04
CA ARG A 601 28.28 24.75 -6.27
C ARG A 601 28.21 24.26 -7.72
N LEU A 602 27.02 24.19 -8.30
CA LEU A 602 26.85 23.78 -9.70
C LEU A 602 27.51 24.79 -10.65
N ALA A 603 27.32 26.09 -10.40
CA ALA A 603 27.95 27.16 -11.18
C ALA A 603 29.48 27.12 -11.04
N ALA A 604 30.01 26.92 -9.83
CA ALA A 604 31.45 26.79 -9.58
C ALA A 604 32.08 25.57 -10.27
N ALA A 605 31.30 24.50 -10.46
CA ALA A 605 31.69 23.32 -11.23
C ALA A 605 31.55 23.50 -12.76
N GLY A 606 31.11 24.67 -13.22
CA GLY A 606 31.00 25.02 -14.64
C GLY A 606 29.70 24.58 -15.31
N ALA A 607 28.70 24.10 -14.57
CA ALA A 607 27.40 23.76 -15.13
C ALA A 607 26.61 25.04 -15.49
N SER A 608 26.01 25.08 -16.68
CA SER A 608 25.11 26.16 -17.06
C SER A 608 23.73 26.00 -16.40
N LEU A 609 23.24 27.05 -15.76
CA LEU A 609 22.01 27.04 -14.95
C LEU A 609 20.90 27.86 -15.61
N GLY A 610 19.67 27.34 -15.57
CA GLY A 610 18.45 28.11 -15.85
C GLY A 610 17.97 28.89 -14.63
N ASP A 611 17.14 29.91 -14.85
CA ASP A 611 16.51 30.64 -13.75
C ASP A 611 15.59 29.70 -12.94
N PRO A 612 15.68 29.65 -11.60
CA PRO A 612 14.85 28.77 -10.80
C PRO A 612 13.35 28.96 -11.06
N LEU A 613 12.61 27.86 -11.21
CA LEU A 613 11.17 27.89 -11.42
C LEU A 613 10.43 27.73 -10.10
N LEU A 614 9.32 28.46 -9.95
CA LEU A 614 8.37 28.25 -8.87
C LEU A 614 7.06 27.72 -9.46
N LEU A 615 6.69 26.51 -9.07
CA LEU A 615 5.53 25.78 -9.57
C LEU A 615 4.66 25.31 -8.39
N PRO A 616 3.65 26.09 -7.98
CA PRO A 616 2.62 25.60 -7.07
C PRO A 616 1.89 24.40 -7.68
N PHE A 617 1.41 23.49 -6.83
CA PHE A 617 0.62 22.31 -7.21
C PHE A 617 1.31 21.41 -8.24
N GLY A 618 2.62 21.24 -8.09
CA GLY A 618 3.42 20.35 -8.94
C GLY A 618 3.50 18.94 -8.38
N ARG A 619 3.68 17.96 -9.26
CA ARG A 619 4.07 16.58 -8.93
C ARG A 619 5.40 16.27 -9.60
N VAL A 620 6.10 15.24 -9.11
CA VAL A 620 7.46 14.86 -9.55
C VAL A 620 7.59 14.79 -11.09
N LYS A 621 6.58 14.25 -11.77
CA LYS A 621 6.58 14.03 -13.22
C LYS A 621 6.51 15.31 -14.07
N VAL A 622 6.22 16.47 -13.47
CA VAL A 622 6.29 17.77 -14.17
C VAL A 622 7.71 18.11 -14.65
N SER A 623 8.71 17.41 -14.12
CA SER A 623 10.10 17.51 -14.57
C SER A 623 10.26 17.17 -16.06
N GLU A 624 9.43 16.27 -16.62
CA GLU A 624 9.50 15.88 -18.03
C GLU A 624 9.03 16.98 -18.99
N PRO A 625 7.80 17.53 -18.88
CA PRO A 625 7.38 18.64 -19.73
C PRO A 625 8.25 19.89 -19.56
N VAL A 626 8.77 20.16 -18.35
CA VAL A 626 9.75 21.25 -18.12
C VAL A 626 11.06 20.97 -18.85
N GLY A 627 11.61 19.75 -18.71
CA GLY A 627 12.86 19.34 -19.36
C GLY A 627 12.76 19.35 -20.88
N ASP A 628 11.62 18.94 -21.42
CA ASP A 628 11.31 18.96 -22.86
C ASP A 628 11.19 20.40 -23.37
N ALA A 629 10.43 21.27 -22.70
CA ALA A 629 10.21 22.64 -23.17
C ALA A 629 11.50 23.48 -23.13
N LEU A 630 12.27 23.36 -22.05
CA LEU A 630 13.51 24.14 -21.87
C LEU A 630 14.73 23.49 -22.51
N GLN A 631 14.61 22.23 -22.95
CA GLN A 631 15.74 21.42 -23.40
C GLN A 631 16.86 21.32 -22.36
N ALA A 632 16.51 21.30 -21.06
CA ALA A 632 17.46 21.14 -19.96
C ALA A 632 17.97 19.69 -19.82
N ARG A 633 19.28 19.47 -19.69
CA ARG A 633 19.84 18.10 -19.60
C ARG A 633 19.42 17.38 -18.32
N LEU A 634 19.34 18.13 -17.22
CA LEU A 634 18.91 17.67 -15.91
C LEU A 634 17.90 18.65 -15.31
N VAL A 635 16.77 18.13 -14.82
CA VAL A 635 15.82 18.91 -14.02
C VAL A 635 15.89 18.44 -12.56
N ILE A 636 16.18 19.36 -11.65
CA ILE A 636 16.18 19.13 -10.20
C ILE A 636 14.89 19.71 -9.62
N THR A 637 13.97 18.83 -9.22
CA THR A 637 12.69 19.22 -8.63
C THR A 637 12.77 19.09 -7.11
N LEU A 638 12.84 20.23 -6.43
CA LEU A 638 12.73 20.36 -4.97
C LEU A 638 11.25 20.43 -4.60
N ILE A 639 10.75 19.39 -3.93
CA ILE A 639 9.31 19.20 -3.72
C ILE A 639 8.99 18.77 -2.29
N GLY A 640 7.94 19.36 -1.71
CA GLY A 640 7.46 18.97 -0.38
C GLY A 640 6.88 17.56 -0.38
N GLU A 641 7.38 16.73 0.53
CA GLU A 641 6.96 15.34 0.69
C GLU A 641 5.59 15.24 1.38
N ARG A 642 5.03 14.03 1.40
CA ARG A 642 3.87 13.69 2.23
C ARG A 642 4.27 13.75 3.71
N PRO A 643 3.60 14.54 4.57
CA PRO A 643 3.87 14.56 6.01
C PRO A 643 3.59 13.22 6.68
N GLY A 644 4.62 12.64 7.30
CA GLY A 644 4.64 11.22 7.69
C GLY A 644 4.61 10.87 9.18
N GLY A 645 4.28 11.79 10.09
CA GLY A 645 4.01 11.37 11.48
C GLY A 645 4.38 12.28 12.63
N ASP A 646 5.26 13.26 12.40
CA ASP A 646 5.57 14.25 13.41
C ASP A 646 5.70 15.67 12.82
N ALA A 647 5.71 16.66 13.70
CA ALA A 647 5.80 18.06 13.30
C ALA A 647 7.09 18.38 12.51
N GLN A 648 8.18 17.65 12.72
CA GLN A 648 9.42 17.86 11.96
C GLN A 648 9.34 17.23 10.58
N ALA A 649 8.80 16.01 10.48
CA ALA A 649 8.54 15.32 9.22
C ALA A 649 7.57 16.09 8.31
N SER A 650 6.69 16.93 8.87
CA SER A 650 5.86 17.84 8.07
C SER A 650 6.66 18.83 7.22
N ARG A 651 7.94 19.04 7.56
CA ARG A 651 8.88 19.90 6.83
C ARG A 651 9.84 19.10 5.94
N SER A 652 9.56 17.84 5.67
CA SER A 652 10.42 16.99 4.84
C SER A 652 10.33 17.35 3.36
N LEU A 653 11.47 17.67 2.74
CA LEU A 653 11.62 17.99 1.32
C LEU A 653 12.35 16.85 0.59
N SER A 654 11.97 16.59 -0.66
CA SER A 654 12.72 15.72 -1.57
C SER A 654 13.34 16.50 -2.72
N ALA A 655 14.45 16.00 -3.26
CA ALA A 655 15.03 16.42 -4.52
C ALA A 655 14.95 15.26 -5.53
N TYR A 656 14.17 15.45 -6.60
CA TYR A 656 14.11 14.51 -7.74
C TYR A 656 14.95 15.05 -8.88
N LEU A 657 15.93 14.27 -9.33
CA LEU A 657 16.86 14.59 -10.39
C LEU A 657 16.46 13.80 -11.65
N ALA A 658 15.75 14.46 -12.56
CA ALA A 658 15.26 13.88 -13.80
C ALA A 658 16.24 14.17 -14.96
N PHE A 659 17.00 13.15 -15.36
CA PHE A 659 17.96 13.23 -16.44
C PHE A 659 17.29 12.97 -17.79
N ARG A 660 17.37 13.92 -18.72
CA ARG A 660 16.78 13.82 -20.07
C ARG A 660 17.70 13.03 -21.01
N ILE A 661 17.19 11.94 -21.57
CA ILE A 661 17.91 11.12 -22.54
C ILE A 661 17.68 11.67 -23.95
N ALA A 662 18.61 12.51 -24.42
CA ALA A 662 18.49 13.20 -25.70
C ALA A 662 19.09 12.41 -26.87
N ASP A 663 20.21 11.71 -26.68
CA ASP A 663 20.94 11.01 -27.74
C ASP A 663 20.62 9.50 -27.82
N GLU A 664 20.86 8.93 -29.00
CA GLU A 664 20.51 7.55 -29.33
C GLU A 664 21.38 6.51 -28.60
N ASP A 665 22.67 6.81 -28.37
CA ASP A 665 23.57 5.90 -27.65
C ASP A 665 23.18 5.76 -26.18
N THR A 666 22.96 6.89 -25.50
CA THR A 666 22.49 6.88 -24.12
C THR A 666 21.14 6.19 -24.00
N ARG A 667 20.24 6.38 -24.97
CA ARG A 667 18.95 5.68 -25.03
C ARG A 667 19.12 4.18 -25.19
N ALA A 668 20.02 3.73 -26.06
CA ALA A 668 20.29 2.31 -26.24
C ALA A 668 20.82 1.68 -24.93
N ARG A 669 21.75 2.35 -24.24
CA ARG A 669 22.28 1.89 -22.94
C ARG A 669 21.21 1.86 -21.86
N ALA A 670 20.39 2.90 -21.75
CA ALA A 670 19.31 2.99 -20.77
C ALA A 670 18.21 1.95 -21.04
N ALA A 671 17.83 1.74 -22.30
CA ALA A 671 16.87 0.72 -22.71
C ALA A 671 17.38 -0.70 -22.43
N ALA A 672 18.65 -0.96 -22.68
CA ALA A 672 19.27 -2.25 -22.36
C ALA A 672 19.31 -2.52 -20.85
N TYR A 673 19.55 -1.48 -20.03
CA TYR A 673 19.58 -1.62 -18.57
C TYR A 673 18.18 -1.77 -17.96
N SER A 674 17.22 -0.97 -18.41
CA SER A 674 15.86 -0.93 -17.85
C SER A 674 14.90 -1.95 -18.46
N GLY A 675 15.21 -2.50 -19.63
CA GLY A 675 14.27 -3.27 -20.44
C GLY A 675 13.19 -2.42 -21.13
N ASN A 676 13.21 -1.09 -21.00
CA ASN A 676 12.24 -0.18 -21.60
C ASN A 676 12.80 0.49 -22.87
N PRO A 677 12.38 0.08 -24.08
CA PRO A 677 12.87 0.67 -25.33
C PRO A 677 12.45 2.14 -25.52
N ASN A 678 11.43 2.59 -24.80
CA ASN A 678 10.86 3.93 -24.90
C ASN A 678 11.31 4.86 -23.76
N ILE A 679 12.36 4.51 -23.03
CA ILE A 679 12.85 5.33 -21.92
C ILE A 679 13.31 6.71 -22.40
N ARG A 680 12.78 7.77 -21.76
CA ARG A 680 13.08 9.17 -22.09
C ARG A 680 13.79 9.91 -20.96
N TYR A 681 13.54 9.49 -19.72
CA TYR A 681 14.08 10.08 -18.51
C TYR A 681 14.52 8.99 -17.54
N GLU A 682 15.60 9.26 -16.81
CA GLU A 682 16.00 8.49 -15.63
C GLU A 682 15.95 9.38 -14.39
N TYR A 683 15.65 8.79 -13.25
CA TYR A 683 15.42 9.53 -12.01
C TYR A 683 16.38 9.07 -10.91
N THR A 684 16.97 10.04 -10.21
CA THR A 684 17.57 9.85 -8.89
C THR A 684 16.78 10.66 -7.87
N VAL A 685 16.58 10.13 -6.66
CA VAL A 685 15.91 10.83 -5.56
C VAL A 685 16.83 10.97 -4.36
N ILE A 686 16.75 12.11 -3.69
CA ILE A 686 17.30 12.35 -2.36
C ILE A 686 16.14 12.86 -1.51
N SER A 687 15.71 12.09 -0.52
CA SER A 687 14.54 12.38 0.32
C SER A 687 14.94 12.78 1.75
N ASN A 688 13.93 13.04 2.59
CA ASN A 688 14.10 13.31 4.01
C ASN A 688 14.95 14.55 4.30
N ILE A 689 14.85 15.58 3.46
CA ILE A 689 15.60 16.83 3.64
C ILE A 689 14.85 17.72 4.65
N HIS A 690 15.35 17.74 5.88
CA HIS A 690 14.91 18.62 6.98
C HIS A 690 15.91 18.52 8.15
N GLU A 691 15.78 19.39 9.16
CA GLU A 691 16.67 19.43 10.34
C GLU A 691 16.80 18.10 11.11
N GLY A 692 15.75 17.26 11.08
CA GLY A 692 15.74 15.94 11.75
C GLY A 692 16.14 14.77 10.84
N GLY A 693 16.39 15.02 9.56
CA GLY A 693 16.79 14.05 8.56
C GLY A 693 18.14 14.44 7.95
N LEU A 694 18.18 14.67 6.64
CA LEU A 694 19.32 15.27 5.95
C LEU A 694 19.24 16.80 6.04
N PRO A 695 20.11 17.50 6.78
CA PRO A 695 20.00 18.94 6.96
C PRO A 695 20.11 19.70 5.61
N PRO A 696 19.35 20.78 5.39
CA PRO A 696 19.20 21.42 4.08
C PRO A 696 20.52 21.92 3.48
N GLY A 697 21.44 22.43 4.32
CA GLY A 697 22.75 22.86 3.87
C GLY A 697 23.65 21.71 3.37
N GLU A 698 23.56 20.55 4.02
CA GLU A 698 24.26 19.34 3.58
C GLU A 698 23.59 18.72 2.35
N ALA A 699 22.26 18.71 2.31
CA ALA A 699 21.48 18.26 1.15
C ALA A 699 21.89 19.00 -0.12
N GLY A 700 22.04 20.33 -0.07
CA GLY A 700 22.51 21.12 -1.21
C GLY A 700 23.86 20.66 -1.77
N ARG A 701 24.78 20.20 -0.91
CA ARG A 701 26.07 19.62 -1.32
C ARG A 701 25.88 18.27 -2.02
N ILE A 702 25.11 17.37 -1.40
CA ILE A 702 24.90 16.00 -1.92
C ILE A 702 24.15 16.06 -3.26
N ILE A 703 23.13 16.91 -3.38
CA ILE A 703 22.37 17.13 -4.61
C ILE A 703 23.31 17.63 -5.72
N ALA A 704 24.18 18.61 -5.43
CA ALA A 704 25.13 19.13 -6.41
C ALA A 704 26.10 18.04 -6.89
N GLU A 705 26.67 17.27 -5.96
CA GLU A 705 27.59 16.17 -6.26
C GLU A 705 26.91 15.11 -7.15
N LYS A 706 25.69 14.70 -6.79
CA LYS A 706 24.92 13.72 -7.55
C LYS A 706 24.54 14.24 -8.92
N ALA A 707 24.14 15.51 -9.04
CA ALA A 707 23.84 16.15 -10.33
C ALA A 707 25.07 16.15 -11.27
N LEU A 708 26.26 16.44 -10.74
CA LEU A 708 27.50 16.40 -11.53
C LEU A 708 27.86 14.98 -11.97
N GLN A 709 27.69 13.99 -11.09
CA GLN A 709 27.85 12.57 -11.44
C GLN A 709 26.90 12.17 -12.57
N ILE A 710 25.61 12.56 -12.49
CA ILE A 710 24.61 12.28 -13.53
C ILE A 710 25.04 12.87 -14.87
N LEU A 711 25.43 14.15 -14.89
CA LEU A 711 25.83 14.85 -16.11
C LEU A 711 27.11 14.27 -16.73
N SER A 712 28.06 13.82 -15.90
CA SER A 712 29.32 13.21 -16.33
C SER A 712 29.11 11.81 -16.90
N MET A 713 28.35 10.96 -16.18
CA MET A 713 28.11 9.56 -16.56
C MET A 713 27.02 9.40 -17.61
N GLN A 714 26.25 10.46 -17.85
CA GLN A 714 25.03 10.43 -18.67
C GLN A 714 24.09 9.30 -18.20
N ALA A 715 23.90 9.18 -16.89
CA ALA A 715 23.11 8.14 -16.24
C ALA A 715 22.48 8.66 -14.95
N ALA A 716 21.26 8.26 -14.65
CA ALA A 716 20.64 8.45 -13.33
C ALA A 716 20.07 7.14 -12.77
N GLY A 717 19.54 7.20 -11.55
CA GLY A 717 18.96 6.05 -10.85
C GLY A 717 19.91 4.85 -10.71
N ASN A 718 19.36 3.65 -10.83
CA ASN A 718 20.10 2.40 -10.69
C ASN A 718 21.25 2.26 -11.70
N ARG A 719 21.11 2.83 -12.91
CA ARG A 719 22.18 2.79 -13.92
C ARG A 719 23.39 3.62 -13.48
N LEU A 720 23.16 4.79 -12.88
CA LEU A 720 24.24 5.58 -12.30
C LEU A 720 24.94 4.82 -11.17
N GLU A 721 24.18 4.26 -10.24
CA GLU A 721 24.77 3.54 -9.10
C GLU A 721 25.57 2.31 -9.57
N SER A 722 25.11 1.62 -10.62
CA SER A 722 25.88 0.55 -11.26
C SER A 722 27.17 1.06 -11.89
N ALA A 723 27.16 2.21 -12.56
CA ALA A 723 28.35 2.79 -13.19
C ALA A 723 29.38 3.24 -12.13
N LEU A 724 28.93 3.90 -11.06
CA LEU A 724 29.80 4.35 -9.97
C LEU A 724 30.47 3.17 -9.25
N ARG A 725 29.75 2.06 -9.05
CA ARG A 725 30.34 0.83 -8.48
C ARG A 725 31.40 0.20 -9.38
N GLN A 726 31.22 0.28 -10.70
CA GLN A 726 32.19 -0.25 -11.67
C GLN A 726 33.46 0.61 -11.73
N GLU A 727 33.38 1.92 -11.53
CA GLU A 727 34.56 2.78 -11.44
C GLU A 727 35.33 2.63 -10.12
N ALA A 728 34.64 2.28 -9.04
CA ALA A 728 35.24 2.07 -7.73
C ALA A 728 35.90 0.69 -7.56
N ALA A 729 35.58 -0.27 -8.44
CA ALA A 729 36.13 -1.63 -8.45
C ALA A 729 37.33 -1.73 -9.40
#